data_AF-A0AAE0R033-F1
#
_entry.id   AF-A0AAE0R033-F1
#
_cell.length_a   1.000
_cell.length_b   1.000
_cell.length_c   1.000
_cell.angle_alpha   90.00
_cell.angle_beta   90.00
_cell.angle_gamma   90.00
#
_symmetry.space_group_name_H-M   'P 1'
#
loop_
_entity.id
_entity.type
_entity.pdbx_description
1 polymer ?
#
loop_
_entity_poly.entity_id
_entity_poly.type
_entity_poly.pdbx_seq_one_letter_code
_entity_poly.pdbx_strand_id
1 'polypeptide(L)'
;MVVCRITLMVCKKKRSKIEIEKKTKWWKLKKEECCEEFRQKLRQALGGQVLLPDDWETTAEVIRETGRKVLGVSSGRRKEDKETWWWNEEVQDSIQRKRLAKKKWDMDRTEENRQEYKELQRRVKREVSKAKQKAYDELYTRLDTREGEKDLYRLARQRDRDGKDVQHVRVIKDRDGRVLTSEESVQSRWKEYFEELMNEENEREKRVEGVNSVEQKVDKIRKDEVRKALKRMKSGKAVGPDDIPVEVWKCLGEAAVGFLASLFNRVLESERMPEEWRRSVLVPIFKNKGDVQSCSNYRGIKLMSHTMKLWERVVEARLRKVVEICEQQYGFMPRKSTTDAIFALRILMEKYRDGQRELHCVFVDLEKAYDRVPREELWYCMRKAGVAEKYVRVVQDMYERSRTVVRCAVGQTEEFKVEVGLHQGSALSPFLFAIVMDQLSEEVRQESPWTMMIADDIVICSESREQVEENLERWRFALERRGMKVSGSKTEYMCVNEREGSGTVRLQGEEVKKVQEFKYLGSTVQSNGECGKEVKKRVQAGWNGWRKVWGVLCERKISARIKGKVYRTVVRPAMLYGLETVSLRKRQESELETQKENWRRAEGEPEENWRRAEGEPEESWRKAGEKLEESWMRTRGELKENWRRDGGELEENWRRDGGELEENQR
;
A
#
# COMPACT_ATOMS: atom_id res chain seq x y z
N MET A 1 53.46 34.27 10.66
CA MET A 1 52.61 33.11 11.02
C MET A 1 51.47 33.61 11.90
N VAL A 2 50.26 33.73 11.37
CA VAL A 2 49.08 34.16 12.16
C VAL A 2 48.45 32.92 12.76
N VAL A 3 48.59 32.73 14.07
CA VAL A 3 47.94 31.64 14.79
C VAL A 3 46.54 32.12 15.18
N CYS A 4 45.53 31.67 14.44
CA CYS A 4 44.14 31.96 14.76
C CYS A 4 43.65 30.99 15.84
N ARG A 5 43.33 31.50 17.03
CA ARG A 5 42.78 30.71 18.14
C ARG A 5 41.25 30.68 18.02
N ILE A 6 40.73 29.65 17.36
CA ILE A 6 39.29 29.42 17.25
C ILE A 6 38.78 28.86 18.58
N THR A 7 37.90 29.61 19.25
CA THR A 7 37.24 29.17 20.49
C THR A 7 35.82 28.73 20.14
N LEU A 8 35.60 27.42 20.04
CA LEU A 8 34.26 26.84 19.81
C LEU A 8 33.46 26.82 21.11
N MET A 9 32.52 27.75 21.25
CA MET A 9 31.48 27.67 22.29
C MET A 9 30.40 26.66 21.88
N VAL A 10 30.48 25.45 22.42
CA VAL A 10 29.42 24.43 22.26
C VAL A 10 28.30 24.73 23.25
N CYS A 11 27.35 25.57 22.85
CA CYS A 11 26.10 25.76 23.59
C CYS A 11 25.23 24.49 23.45
N LYS A 12 25.22 23.63 24.47
CA LYS A 12 24.24 22.54 24.58
C LYS A 12 22.85 23.17 24.78
N LYS A 13 22.11 23.42 23.69
CA LYS A 13 20.65 23.64 23.77
C LYS A 13 20.05 22.42 24.45
N LYS A 14 19.42 22.60 25.62
CA LYS A 14 18.52 21.59 26.19
C LYS A 14 17.46 21.31 25.12
N ARG A 15 17.47 20.11 24.54
CA ARG A 15 16.35 19.66 23.70
C ARG A 15 15.07 19.89 24.51
N SER A 16 14.14 20.66 23.97
CA SER A 16 12.78 20.70 24.47
C SER A 16 12.30 19.26 24.59
N LYS A 17 11.69 18.92 25.73
CA LYS A 17 11.09 17.60 25.91
C LYS A 17 9.92 17.53 24.92
N ILE A 18 10.09 16.84 23.81
CA ILE A 18 8.97 16.44 22.96
C ILE A 18 8.04 15.62 23.85
N GLU A 19 6.88 16.18 24.20
CA GLU A 19 5.82 15.46 24.89
C GLU A 19 5.23 14.45 23.90
N ILE A 20 5.74 13.21 23.92
CA ILE A 20 5.18 12.17 23.07
C ILE A 20 3.92 11.67 23.75
N GLU A 21 2.79 11.82 23.05
CA GLU A 21 1.47 11.37 23.45
C GLU A 21 1.50 9.92 23.96
N LYS A 22 1.03 9.71 25.19
CA LYS A 22 0.93 8.38 25.81
C LYS A 22 -0.19 7.61 25.10
N LYS A 23 0.13 6.42 24.60
CA LYS A 23 -0.82 5.57 23.87
C LYS A 23 -1.27 4.39 24.69
N THR A 24 -2.54 4.01 24.58
CA THR A 24 -3.07 2.82 25.23
C THR A 24 -2.39 1.56 24.69
N LYS A 25 -2.06 0.60 25.58
CA LYS A 25 -1.33 -0.63 25.20
C LYS A 25 -2.25 -1.69 24.55
N TRP A 26 -2.97 -1.32 23.49
CA TRP A 26 -3.97 -2.17 22.82
C TRP A 26 -3.48 -3.53 22.35
N TRP A 27 -2.18 -3.68 22.07
CA TRP A 27 -1.58 -4.95 21.67
C TRP A 27 -1.71 -6.05 22.73
N LYS A 28 -1.99 -5.70 23.99
CA LYS A 28 -2.27 -6.65 25.07
C LYS A 28 -3.59 -7.40 24.89
N LEU A 29 -4.56 -6.86 24.13
CA LEU A 29 -5.83 -7.54 23.81
C LEU A 29 -5.66 -8.84 22.99
N LYS A 30 -4.42 -9.16 22.56
CA LYS A 30 -4.10 -10.46 21.97
C LYS A 30 -4.09 -11.59 23.00
N LYS A 31 -3.91 -11.26 24.28
CA LYS A 31 -4.00 -12.23 25.38
C LYS A 31 -5.46 -12.36 25.78
N GLU A 32 -5.97 -13.58 25.82
CA GLU A 32 -7.38 -13.81 26.14
C GLU A 32 -7.72 -13.26 27.53
N GLU A 33 -6.86 -13.49 28.53
CA GLU A 33 -7.00 -12.93 29.88
C GLU A 33 -7.23 -11.40 29.89
N CYS A 34 -6.41 -10.65 29.15
CA CYS A 34 -6.56 -9.19 29.04
C CYS A 34 -7.83 -8.80 28.27
N CYS A 35 -8.27 -9.60 27.31
CA CYS A 35 -9.51 -9.35 26.58
C CYS A 35 -10.74 -9.63 27.46
N GLU A 36 -10.74 -10.70 28.26
CA GLU A 36 -11.79 -11.00 29.24
C GLU A 36 -11.87 -9.94 30.34
N GLU A 37 -10.72 -9.55 30.91
CA GLU A 37 -10.65 -8.48 31.91
C GLU A 37 -11.18 -7.16 31.34
N PHE A 38 -10.79 -6.82 30.10
CA PHE A 38 -11.28 -5.64 29.40
C PHE A 38 -12.81 -5.70 29.19
N ARG A 39 -13.35 -6.84 28.73
CA ARG A 39 -14.81 -7.05 28.57
C ARG A 39 -15.54 -6.85 29.91
N GLN A 40 -15.03 -7.43 30.99
CA GLN A 40 -15.64 -7.35 32.32
C GLN A 40 -15.63 -5.93 32.86
N LYS A 41 -14.48 -5.25 32.78
CA LYS A 41 -14.32 -3.87 33.25
C LYS A 41 -15.14 -2.88 32.42
N LEU A 42 -15.27 -3.12 31.12
CA LEU A 42 -16.13 -2.32 30.25
C LEU A 42 -17.60 -2.47 30.66
N ARG A 43 -18.07 -3.70 30.91
CA ARG A 43 -19.44 -3.93 31.41
C ARG A 43 -19.67 -3.27 32.76
N GLN A 44 -18.70 -3.33 33.68
CA GLN A 44 -18.79 -2.64 34.97
C GLN A 44 -18.88 -1.11 34.81
N ALA A 45 -18.07 -0.54 33.91
CA ALA A 45 -18.11 0.90 33.62
C ALA A 45 -19.46 1.35 33.01
N LEU A 46 -20.17 0.43 32.36
CA LEU A 46 -21.51 0.63 31.80
C LEU A 46 -22.64 0.23 32.77
N GLY A 47 -22.36 0.14 34.08
CA GLY A 47 -23.38 -0.16 35.08
C GLY A 47 -23.92 -1.59 35.03
N GLY A 48 -23.14 -2.54 34.48
CA GLY A 48 -23.54 -3.95 34.34
C GLY A 48 -24.38 -4.23 33.09
N GLN A 49 -24.63 -3.23 32.23
CA GLN A 49 -25.35 -3.43 30.98
C GLN A 49 -24.54 -4.30 30.01
N VAL A 50 -25.23 -5.22 29.34
CA VAL A 50 -24.64 -6.10 28.31
C VAL A 50 -24.45 -5.36 26.98
N LEU A 51 -25.27 -4.33 26.73
CA LEU A 51 -25.25 -3.51 25.53
C LEU A 51 -24.36 -2.29 25.74
N LEU A 52 -23.68 -1.88 24.67
CA LEU A 52 -22.95 -0.61 24.66
C LEU A 52 -23.96 0.54 24.54
N PRO A 53 -23.64 1.74 25.06
CA PRO A 53 -24.45 2.94 24.85
C PRO A 53 -24.70 3.15 23.36
N ASP A 54 -25.85 3.71 23.04
CA ASP A 54 -26.24 3.87 21.65
C ASP A 54 -25.48 5.04 20.97
N ASP A 55 -24.75 5.87 21.70
CA ASP A 55 -24.01 7.02 21.19
C ASP A 55 -22.50 6.75 21.04
N TRP A 56 -21.88 7.34 20.01
CA TRP A 56 -20.47 7.14 19.71
C TRP A 56 -19.56 7.75 20.78
N GLU A 57 -19.85 8.97 21.23
CA GLU A 57 -18.93 9.73 22.09
C GLU A 57 -18.75 9.06 23.45
N THR A 58 -19.85 8.71 24.13
CA THR A 58 -19.82 7.99 25.41
C THR A 58 -19.16 6.63 25.23
N THR A 59 -19.55 5.88 24.20
CA THR A 59 -18.98 4.54 23.97
C THR A 59 -17.47 4.60 23.72
N ALA A 60 -17.02 5.54 22.89
CA ALA A 60 -15.61 5.71 22.56
C ALA A 60 -14.80 6.17 23.79
N GLU A 61 -15.35 7.09 24.58
CA GLU A 61 -14.74 7.53 25.83
C GLU A 61 -14.59 6.39 26.84
N VAL A 62 -15.67 5.65 27.12
CA VAL A 62 -15.67 4.52 28.06
C VAL A 62 -14.70 3.43 27.60
N ILE A 63 -14.63 3.13 26.30
CA ILE A 63 -13.65 2.20 25.72
C ILE A 63 -12.22 2.69 25.98
N ARG A 64 -11.90 3.96 25.68
CA ARG A 64 -10.56 4.51 25.87
C ARG A 64 -10.16 4.52 27.34
N GLU A 65 -11.04 4.96 28.22
CA GLU A 65 -10.78 4.95 29.66
C GLU A 65 -10.54 3.55 30.20
N THR A 66 -11.40 2.60 29.85
CA THR A 66 -11.27 1.20 30.26
C THR A 66 -9.96 0.63 29.73
N GLY A 67 -9.61 0.92 28.46
CA GLY A 67 -8.35 0.50 27.87
C GLY A 67 -7.15 1.06 28.61
N ARG A 68 -7.17 2.36 28.96
CA ARG A 68 -6.11 3.00 29.75
C ARG A 68 -5.99 2.39 31.15
N LYS A 69 -7.09 2.07 31.82
CA LYS A 69 -7.14 1.46 33.16
C LYS A 69 -6.63 0.01 33.16
N VAL A 70 -7.12 -0.82 32.23
CA VAL A 70 -6.83 -2.27 32.18
C VAL A 70 -5.49 -2.56 31.51
N LEU A 71 -5.24 -1.97 30.34
CA LEU A 71 -4.05 -2.29 29.54
C LEU A 71 -2.85 -1.41 29.93
N GLY A 72 -3.11 -0.27 30.56
CA GLY A 72 -2.12 0.76 30.85
C GLY A 72 -1.79 1.62 29.63
N VAL A 73 -1.03 2.68 29.87
CA VAL A 73 -0.52 3.58 28.83
C VAL A 73 0.98 3.39 28.60
N SER A 74 1.44 3.69 27.39
CA SER A 74 2.86 3.76 27.07
C SER A 74 3.52 4.92 27.82
N SER A 75 4.81 4.80 28.13
CA SER A 75 5.51 5.77 28.98
C SER A 75 5.78 7.14 28.33
N GLY A 76 5.23 7.43 27.14
CA GLY A 76 5.44 8.71 26.42
C GLY A 76 6.91 9.05 26.13
N ARG A 77 7.82 8.11 26.34
CA ARG A 77 9.20 8.16 25.88
C ARG A 77 9.32 7.00 24.92
N ARG A 78 9.81 7.24 23.70
CA ARG A 78 10.79 6.29 23.15
C ARG A 78 11.91 6.31 24.19
N LYS A 79 11.83 5.47 25.21
CA LYS A 79 13.04 4.94 25.80
C LYS A 79 13.78 4.42 24.57
N GLU A 80 14.92 5.02 24.21
CA GLU A 80 15.91 4.27 23.45
C GLU A 80 15.92 2.87 24.07
N ASP A 81 15.49 1.92 23.26
CA ASP A 81 14.87 0.65 23.60
C ASP A 81 15.21 0.09 25.00
N LYS A 82 14.45 0.44 26.07
CA LYS A 82 14.47 -0.38 27.32
C LYS A 82 13.32 -1.38 27.42
N GLU A 83 12.55 -1.54 26.36
CA GLU A 83 11.83 -2.79 26.08
C GLU A 83 12.49 -3.42 24.85
N THR A 84 13.81 -3.57 24.90
CA THR A 84 14.43 -4.54 24.00
C THR A 84 13.89 -5.91 24.42
N TRP A 85 13.49 -6.73 23.45
CA TRP A 85 12.87 -8.05 23.65
C TRP A 85 13.75 -9.06 24.43
N TRP A 86 14.99 -8.67 24.76
CA TRP A 86 15.97 -9.38 25.58
C TRP A 86 16.21 -8.75 26.97
N TRP A 87 15.51 -7.68 27.32
CA TRP A 87 15.69 -6.96 28.58
C TRP A 87 15.07 -7.74 29.75
N ASN A 88 15.83 -7.96 30.82
CA ASN A 88 15.38 -8.65 32.03
C ASN A 88 15.83 -7.91 33.30
N GLU A 89 15.34 -8.33 34.47
CA GLU A 89 15.64 -7.70 35.76
C GLU A 89 17.13 -7.78 36.12
N GLU A 90 17.80 -8.88 35.77
CA GLU A 90 19.24 -9.08 35.97
C GLU A 90 20.08 -8.02 35.24
N VAL A 91 19.80 -7.78 33.95
CA VAL A 91 20.47 -6.74 33.15
C VAL A 91 20.18 -5.36 33.70
N GLN A 92 18.96 -5.12 34.19
CA GLN A 92 18.59 -3.83 34.77
C GLN A 92 19.40 -3.54 36.03
N ASP A 93 19.49 -4.49 36.95
CA ASP A 93 20.24 -4.37 38.19
C ASP A 93 21.74 -4.13 37.92
N SER A 94 22.35 -4.92 37.04
CA SER A 94 23.77 -4.74 36.70
C SER A 94 24.07 -3.41 36.01
N ILE A 95 23.16 -2.89 35.19
CA ILE A 95 23.31 -1.54 34.62
C ILE A 95 23.19 -0.46 35.71
N GLN A 96 22.31 -0.64 36.70
CA GLN A 96 22.20 0.27 37.84
C GLN A 96 23.49 0.26 38.66
N ARG A 97 24.03 -0.91 39.00
CA ARG A 97 25.33 -1.05 39.71
C ARG A 97 26.47 -0.37 38.95
N LYS A 98 26.57 -0.57 37.63
CA LYS A 98 27.55 0.14 36.78
C LYS A 98 27.37 1.66 36.82
N ARG A 99 26.14 2.16 36.84
CA ARG A 99 25.86 3.61 36.93
C ARG A 99 26.28 4.19 38.27
N LEU A 100 26.07 3.46 39.37
CA LEU A 100 26.51 3.85 40.71
C LEU A 100 28.04 3.90 40.78
N ALA A 101 28.73 2.87 40.29
CA ALA A 101 30.19 2.85 40.22
C ALA A 101 30.77 3.96 39.31
N LYS A 102 30.07 4.29 38.21
CA LYS A 102 30.46 5.44 37.38
C LYS A 102 30.35 6.76 38.13
N LYS A 103 29.25 6.98 38.86
CA LYS A 103 29.07 8.19 39.68
C LYS A 103 30.17 8.31 40.75
N LYS A 104 30.52 7.19 41.39
CA LYS A 104 31.61 7.12 42.38
C LYS A 104 32.96 7.48 41.76
N TRP A 105 33.27 6.93 40.58
CA TRP A 105 34.48 7.31 39.84
C TRP A 105 34.47 8.77 39.36
N ASP A 106 33.34 9.29 38.90
CA ASP A 106 33.20 10.67 38.46
C ASP A 106 33.40 11.68 39.62
N MET A 107 33.12 11.27 40.87
CA MET A 107 33.34 12.07 42.10
C MET A 107 34.79 11.99 42.59
N ASP A 108 35.30 10.77 42.83
CA ASP A 108 36.56 10.60 43.58
C ASP A 108 37.80 10.49 42.66
N ARG A 109 37.60 10.15 41.37
CA ARG A 109 38.64 9.97 40.33
C ARG A 109 39.83 9.08 40.67
N THR A 110 39.75 8.24 41.71
CA THR A 110 40.77 7.26 42.11
C THR A 110 40.89 6.10 41.10
N GLU A 111 42.06 5.48 40.99
CA GLU A 111 42.29 4.34 40.09
C GLU A 111 41.50 3.07 40.53
N GLU A 112 41.26 2.89 41.83
CA GLU A 112 40.43 1.79 42.36
C GLU A 112 38.97 1.88 41.86
N ASN A 113 38.33 3.04 42.02
CA ASN A 113 36.99 3.28 41.48
C ASN A 113 36.93 3.18 39.94
N ARG A 114 38.01 3.52 39.23
CA ARG A 114 38.12 3.33 37.77
C ARG A 114 38.14 1.84 37.41
N GLN A 115 38.87 1.04 38.17
CA GLN A 115 38.96 -0.41 37.98
C GLN A 115 37.62 -1.09 38.28
N GLU A 116 36.97 -0.72 39.39
CA GLU A 116 35.63 -1.17 39.78
C GLU A 116 34.60 -0.86 38.67
N TYR A 117 34.61 0.36 38.12
CA TYR A 117 33.76 0.73 36.99
C TYR A 117 34.05 -0.11 35.73
N LYS A 118 35.32 -0.32 35.37
CA LYS A 118 35.71 -1.14 34.21
C LYS A 118 35.27 -2.60 34.37
N GLU A 119 35.38 -3.17 35.56
CA GLU A 119 34.94 -4.53 35.84
C GLU A 119 33.43 -4.67 35.73
N LEU A 120 32.67 -3.75 36.33
CA LEU A 120 31.22 -3.71 36.20
C LEU A 120 30.79 -3.44 34.75
N GLN A 121 31.54 -2.65 33.99
CA GLN A 121 31.30 -2.47 32.56
C GLN A 121 31.49 -3.78 31.78
N ARG A 122 32.54 -4.55 32.08
CA ARG A 122 32.76 -5.89 31.47
C ARG A 122 31.67 -6.88 31.89
N ARG A 123 31.23 -6.85 33.15
CA ARG A 123 30.15 -7.71 33.67
C ARG A 123 28.82 -7.41 32.99
N VAL A 124 28.44 -6.14 32.89
CA VAL A 124 27.25 -5.70 32.14
C VAL A 124 27.32 -6.13 30.69
N LYS A 125 28.47 -6.01 30.01
CA LYS A 125 28.61 -6.49 28.62
C LYS A 125 28.33 -7.99 28.51
N ARG A 126 28.85 -8.80 29.45
CA ARG A 126 28.62 -10.26 29.48
C ARG A 126 27.17 -10.61 29.73
N GLU A 127 26.52 -9.97 30.70
CA GLU A 127 25.11 -10.25 31.04
C GLU A 127 24.16 -9.77 29.95
N VAL A 128 24.40 -8.61 29.35
CA VAL A 128 23.65 -8.15 28.17
C VAL A 128 23.81 -9.15 27.01
N SER A 129 25.02 -9.71 26.81
CA SER A 129 25.25 -10.74 25.80
C SER A 129 24.47 -12.02 26.11
N LYS A 130 24.50 -12.50 27.36
CA LYS A 130 23.75 -13.68 27.81
C LYS A 130 22.24 -13.50 27.68
N ALA A 131 21.71 -12.34 28.09
CA ALA A 131 20.29 -12.03 28.00
C ALA A 131 19.83 -11.94 26.54
N LYS A 132 20.62 -11.30 25.67
CA LYS A 132 20.40 -11.32 24.21
C LYS A 132 20.39 -12.74 23.67
N GLN A 133 21.36 -13.55 24.08
CA GLN A 133 21.52 -14.92 23.61
C GLN A 133 20.32 -15.79 24.03
N LYS A 134 19.97 -15.78 25.32
CA LYS A 134 18.82 -16.51 25.86
C LYS A 134 17.51 -16.11 25.18
N ALA A 135 17.28 -14.81 25.04
CA ALA A 135 16.10 -14.32 24.36
C ALA A 135 16.09 -14.76 22.89
N TYR A 136 17.25 -14.75 22.19
CA TYR A 136 17.33 -15.21 20.80
C TYR A 136 16.99 -16.69 20.71
N ASP A 137 17.47 -17.51 21.64
CA ASP A 137 17.19 -18.94 21.68
C ASP A 137 15.69 -19.20 21.92
N GLU A 138 15.08 -18.53 22.90
CA GLU A 138 13.63 -18.59 23.13
C GLU A 138 12.81 -18.05 21.96
N LEU A 139 13.31 -17.03 21.25
CA LEU A 139 12.70 -16.54 20.03
C LEU A 139 12.77 -17.61 18.94
N TYR A 140 13.94 -18.22 18.71
CA TYR A 140 14.14 -19.25 17.69
C TYR A 140 13.30 -20.50 17.96
N THR A 141 13.20 -20.95 19.21
CA THR A 141 12.28 -22.04 19.60
C THR A 141 10.82 -21.67 19.32
N ARG A 142 10.42 -20.42 19.60
CA ARG A 142 9.06 -19.95 19.29
C ARG A 142 8.81 -19.78 17.80
N LEU A 143 9.81 -19.46 16.97
CA LEU A 143 9.64 -19.32 15.52
C LEU A 143 9.14 -20.62 14.88
N ASP A 144 9.38 -21.77 15.51
CA ASP A 144 8.86 -23.05 15.04
C ASP A 144 7.35 -23.25 15.32
N THR A 145 6.73 -22.37 16.12
CA THR A 145 5.28 -22.35 16.35
C THR A 145 4.56 -21.48 15.32
N ARG A 146 3.27 -21.76 15.09
CA ARG A 146 2.41 -20.95 14.20
C ARG A 146 2.30 -19.47 14.62
N GLU A 147 2.53 -19.17 15.89
CA GLU A 147 2.50 -17.82 16.44
C GLU A 147 3.81 -17.06 16.23
N GLY A 148 4.96 -17.72 16.40
CA GLY A 148 6.29 -17.14 16.22
C GLY A 148 6.63 -16.80 14.76
N GLU A 149 5.96 -17.40 13.79
CA GLU A 149 6.09 -17.02 12.37
C GLU A 149 5.79 -15.54 12.10
N LYS A 150 4.93 -14.90 12.91
CA LYS A 150 4.65 -13.46 12.77
C LYS A 150 5.82 -12.60 13.27
N ASP A 151 6.63 -13.14 14.17
CA ASP A 151 7.79 -12.47 14.74
C ASP A 151 9.00 -12.56 13.82
N LEU A 152 9.05 -13.55 12.93
CA LEU A 152 10.03 -13.68 11.85
C LEU A 152 10.09 -12.43 10.95
N TYR A 153 8.92 -11.97 10.48
CA TYR A 153 8.83 -10.75 9.66
C TYR A 153 9.14 -9.48 10.45
N ARG A 154 8.97 -9.51 11.77
CA ARG A 154 9.39 -8.40 12.64
C ARG A 154 10.91 -8.37 12.75
N LEU A 155 11.54 -9.53 12.98
CA LEU A 155 12.98 -9.71 13.06
C LEU A 155 13.67 -9.30 11.75
N ALA A 156 13.17 -9.78 10.61
CA ALA A 156 13.67 -9.40 9.29
C ALA A 156 13.58 -7.87 9.05
N ARG A 157 12.42 -7.26 9.32
CA ARG A 157 12.25 -5.80 9.18
C ARG A 157 13.04 -4.97 10.17
N GLN A 158 13.42 -5.54 11.31
CA GLN A 158 14.30 -4.90 12.26
C GLN A 158 15.74 -4.93 11.74
N ARG A 159 16.24 -6.10 11.35
CA ARG A 159 17.58 -6.25 10.75
C ARG A 159 17.77 -5.42 9.48
N ASP A 160 16.75 -5.35 8.60
CA ASP A 160 16.75 -4.46 7.42
C ASP A 160 16.79 -2.97 7.79
N ARG A 161 16.17 -2.56 8.90
CA ARG A 161 16.24 -1.17 9.38
C ARG A 161 17.58 -0.85 10.03
N ASP A 162 18.15 -1.80 10.76
CA ASP A 162 19.45 -1.65 11.42
C ASP A 162 20.59 -1.56 10.40
N GLY A 163 20.42 -2.16 9.21
CA GLY A 163 21.37 -2.07 8.09
C GLY A 163 21.23 -0.84 7.19
N LYS A 164 20.34 0.12 7.49
CA LYS A 164 20.17 1.35 6.70
C LYS A 164 20.88 2.53 7.35
N ASP A 165 21.69 3.23 6.58
CA ASP A 165 22.45 4.41 7.03
C ASP A 165 21.54 5.57 7.50
N VAL A 166 20.35 5.72 6.90
CA VAL A 166 19.36 6.74 7.29
C VAL A 166 18.04 6.07 7.62
N GLN A 167 17.69 6.05 8.91
CA GLN A 167 16.42 5.48 9.38
C GLN A 167 15.26 6.49 9.37
N HIS A 168 15.56 7.78 9.55
CA HIS A 168 14.56 8.85 9.60
C HIS A 168 15.10 10.08 8.87
N VAL A 169 14.30 10.60 7.95
CA VAL A 169 14.61 11.83 7.20
C VAL A 169 14.17 13.01 8.05
N ARG A 170 15.14 13.75 8.60
CA ARG A 170 14.90 14.90 9.48
C ARG A 170 15.10 16.25 8.80
N VAL A 171 15.55 16.25 7.55
CA VAL A 171 15.83 17.44 6.74
C VAL A 171 15.15 17.28 5.40
N ILE A 172 14.58 18.37 4.89
CA ILE A 172 13.78 18.42 3.66
C ILE A 172 14.15 19.68 2.90
N LYS A 173 14.05 19.66 1.57
CA LYS A 173 14.29 20.85 0.74
C LYS A 173 13.06 21.75 0.67
N ASP A 174 13.30 23.06 0.69
CA ASP A 174 12.29 24.05 0.32
C ASP A 174 12.04 24.07 -1.20
N ARG A 175 11.27 25.05 -1.67
CA ARG A 175 10.94 25.22 -3.10
C ARG A 175 12.17 25.54 -3.95
N ASP A 176 13.11 26.29 -3.39
CA ASP A 176 14.33 26.74 -4.07
C ASP A 176 15.45 25.69 -4.01
N GLY A 177 15.16 24.51 -3.45
CA GLY A 177 16.10 23.40 -3.31
C GLY A 177 17.06 23.54 -2.13
N ARG A 178 16.88 24.52 -1.25
CA ARG A 178 17.71 24.71 -0.05
C ARG A 178 17.26 23.76 1.05
N VAL A 179 18.23 23.18 1.76
CA VAL A 179 17.94 22.16 2.79
C VAL A 179 17.54 22.82 4.10
N LEU A 180 16.32 22.55 4.54
CA LEU A 180 15.78 22.96 5.83
C LEU A 180 16.25 22.00 6.93
N THR A 181 16.74 22.56 8.04
CA THR A 181 17.35 21.80 9.14
C THR A 181 16.66 22.01 10.50
N SER A 182 15.93 23.11 10.67
CA SER A 182 15.10 23.40 11.84
C SER A 182 13.83 22.56 11.84
N GLU A 183 13.43 22.07 13.03
CA GLU A 183 12.23 21.23 13.18
C GLU A 183 10.96 21.96 12.73
N GLU A 184 10.82 23.25 13.10
CA GLU A 184 9.69 24.11 12.70
C GLU A 184 9.62 24.29 11.19
N SER A 185 10.72 24.64 10.53
CA SER A 185 10.73 24.87 9.08
C SER A 185 10.45 23.58 8.29
N VAL A 186 10.93 22.41 8.78
CA VAL A 186 10.61 21.10 8.19
C VAL A 186 9.12 20.77 8.37
N GLN A 187 8.53 21.05 9.53
CA GLN A 187 7.09 20.87 9.77
C GLN A 187 6.27 21.78 8.86
N SER A 188 6.60 23.07 8.78
CA SER A 188 5.92 24.03 7.91
C SER A 188 5.99 23.61 6.45
N ARG A 189 7.16 23.17 5.96
CA ARG A 189 7.33 22.69 4.59
C ARG A 189 6.47 21.46 4.28
N TRP A 190 6.35 20.52 5.23
CA TRP A 190 5.46 19.36 5.08
C TRP A 190 3.99 19.75 5.04
N LYS A 191 3.56 20.67 5.92
CA LYS A 191 2.20 21.21 5.94
C LYS A 191 1.90 21.86 4.59
N GLU A 192 2.69 22.84 4.20
CA GLU A 192 2.59 23.58 2.94
C GLU A 192 2.45 22.63 1.75
N TYR A 193 3.35 21.66 1.61
CA TYR A 193 3.30 20.70 0.49
C TYR A 193 1.99 19.91 0.42
N PHE A 194 1.53 19.36 1.55
CA PHE A 194 0.33 18.52 1.56
C PHE A 194 -0.97 19.33 1.59
N GLU A 195 -0.95 20.53 2.15
CA GLU A 195 -2.07 21.46 2.13
C GLU A 195 -2.34 21.95 0.71
N GLU A 196 -1.31 22.33 -0.04
CA GLU A 196 -1.46 22.65 -1.47
C GLU A 196 -1.95 21.44 -2.26
N LEU A 197 -1.30 20.28 -2.09
CA LEU A 197 -1.68 19.07 -2.80
C LEU A 197 -3.14 18.65 -2.58
N MET A 198 -3.69 18.89 -1.38
CA MET A 198 -5.03 18.43 -1.01
C MET A 198 -6.12 19.50 -1.12
N ASN A 199 -5.78 20.71 -1.57
CA ASN A 199 -6.73 21.82 -1.71
C ASN A 199 -6.65 22.52 -3.07
N GLU A 200 -5.59 22.31 -3.85
CA GLU A 200 -5.54 22.73 -5.26
C GLU A 200 -6.29 21.74 -6.16
N GLU A 201 -7.31 22.24 -6.85
CA GLU A 201 -8.04 21.55 -7.92
C GLU A 201 -7.45 21.92 -9.29
N ASN A 202 -7.44 20.98 -10.23
CA ASN A 202 -7.08 21.29 -11.60
C ASN A 202 -8.21 22.04 -12.31
N GLU A 203 -7.89 22.84 -13.33
CA GLU A 203 -8.90 23.44 -14.20
C GLU A 203 -9.80 22.37 -14.82
N ARG A 204 -11.11 22.64 -14.85
CA ARG A 204 -12.10 21.75 -15.44
C ARG A 204 -13.35 22.49 -15.88
N GLU A 205 -14.10 21.86 -16.78
CA GLU A 205 -15.42 22.31 -17.18
C GLU A 205 -16.44 22.04 -16.07
N LYS A 206 -17.27 23.04 -15.76
CA LYS A 206 -18.43 22.85 -14.89
C LYS A 206 -19.52 22.09 -15.65
N ARG A 207 -20.21 21.19 -14.95
CA ARG A 207 -21.37 20.51 -15.53
C ARG A 207 -22.57 21.45 -15.49
N VAL A 208 -23.20 21.64 -16.64
CA VAL A 208 -24.40 22.49 -16.80
C VAL A 208 -25.67 21.69 -16.52
N GLU A 209 -25.65 20.38 -16.79
CA GLU A 209 -26.77 19.46 -16.59
C GLU A 209 -26.66 18.72 -15.25
N GLY A 210 -27.74 18.76 -14.48
CA GLY A 210 -27.89 17.94 -13.28
C GLY A 210 -28.21 16.48 -13.65
N VAL A 211 -27.66 15.53 -12.90
CA VAL A 211 -28.12 14.13 -12.95
C VAL A 211 -29.35 14.02 -12.07
N ASN A 212 -30.39 13.35 -12.53
CA ASN A 212 -31.54 13.01 -11.71
C ASN A 212 -31.08 12.23 -10.47
N SER A 213 -31.33 12.78 -9.28
CA SER A 213 -31.11 12.06 -8.04
C SER A 213 -32.12 10.92 -7.92
N VAL A 214 -31.63 9.71 -7.68
CA VAL A 214 -32.50 8.56 -7.46
C VAL A 214 -32.76 8.43 -5.97
N GLU A 215 -33.92 8.92 -5.51
CA GLU A 215 -34.40 8.73 -4.15
C GLU A 215 -34.90 7.29 -3.98
N GLN A 216 -33.96 6.38 -3.72
CA GLN A 216 -34.27 4.98 -3.42
C GLN A 216 -34.32 4.75 -1.91
N LYS A 217 -35.28 3.94 -1.47
CA LYS A 217 -35.31 3.47 -0.09
C LYS A 217 -34.10 2.56 0.14
N VAL A 218 -33.22 2.98 1.06
CA VAL A 218 -32.07 2.18 1.47
C VAL A 218 -32.44 1.32 2.69
N ASP A 219 -32.21 0.02 2.58
CA ASP A 219 -32.45 -0.92 3.68
C ASP A 219 -31.54 -0.68 4.89
N LYS A 220 -32.04 -1.02 6.08
CA LYS A 220 -31.22 -0.99 7.30
C LYS A 220 -30.03 -1.95 7.20
N ILE A 221 -28.90 -1.55 7.76
CA ILE A 221 -27.67 -2.34 7.89
C ILE A 221 -27.91 -3.48 8.87
N ARG A 222 -27.72 -4.71 8.37
CA ARG A 222 -27.89 -5.93 9.17
C ARG A 222 -26.61 -6.24 9.95
N LYS A 223 -26.76 -6.86 11.12
CA LYS A 223 -25.65 -7.36 11.95
C LYS A 223 -24.69 -8.28 11.16
N ASP A 224 -25.22 -9.07 10.23
CA ASP A 224 -24.41 -9.98 9.41
C ASP A 224 -23.44 -9.24 8.48
N GLU A 225 -23.84 -8.08 7.95
CA GLU A 225 -22.99 -7.25 7.10
C GLU A 225 -21.82 -6.69 7.90
N VAL A 226 -22.11 -6.20 9.11
CA VAL A 226 -21.10 -5.73 10.07
C VAL A 226 -20.16 -6.88 10.47
N ARG A 227 -20.69 -8.07 10.75
CA ARG A 227 -19.88 -9.25 11.10
C ARG A 227 -18.94 -9.64 9.95
N LYS A 228 -19.43 -9.65 8.71
CA LYS A 228 -18.62 -9.90 7.51
C LYS A 228 -17.53 -8.84 7.35
N ALA A 229 -17.87 -7.55 7.52
CA ALA A 229 -16.91 -6.46 7.45
C ALA A 229 -15.82 -6.58 8.54
N LEU A 230 -16.21 -6.88 9.78
CA LEU A 230 -15.32 -7.00 10.93
C LEU A 230 -14.35 -8.18 10.77
N LYS A 231 -14.82 -9.30 10.21
CA LYS A 231 -13.98 -10.46 9.89
C LYS A 231 -12.92 -10.14 8.83
N ARG A 232 -13.24 -9.27 7.86
CA ARG A 232 -12.29 -8.82 6.80
C ARG A 232 -11.25 -7.83 7.32
N MET A 233 -11.49 -7.15 8.45
CA MET A 233 -10.53 -6.21 9.01
C MET A 233 -9.28 -6.92 9.54
N LYS A 234 -8.09 -6.45 9.15
CA LYS A 234 -6.81 -6.99 9.61
C LYS A 234 -6.40 -6.36 10.94
N SER A 235 -5.98 -7.18 11.90
CA SER A 235 -5.40 -6.73 13.17
C SER A 235 -3.94 -6.28 12.98
N GLY A 236 -3.40 -5.50 13.91
CA GLY A 236 -2.03 -4.99 13.93
C GLY A 236 -1.80 -3.80 13.01
N LYS A 237 -2.87 -3.04 12.70
CA LYS A 237 -2.80 -1.82 11.88
C LYS A 237 -2.62 -0.59 12.75
N ALA A 238 -1.97 0.44 12.21
CA ALA A 238 -1.77 1.70 12.91
C ALA A 238 -3.11 2.42 13.10
N VAL A 239 -3.41 2.78 14.34
CA VAL A 239 -4.67 3.42 14.73
C VAL A 239 -4.73 4.88 14.29
N GLY A 240 -5.94 5.36 14.01
CA GLY A 240 -6.25 6.75 13.74
C GLY A 240 -6.21 7.62 15.02
N PRO A 241 -6.66 8.90 14.92
CA PRO A 241 -6.67 9.83 16.04
C PRO A 241 -7.62 9.44 17.19
N ASP A 242 -8.65 8.64 16.90
CA ASP A 242 -9.64 8.16 17.86
C ASP A 242 -9.08 7.17 18.91
N ASP A 243 -7.85 6.64 18.69
CA ASP A 243 -7.17 5.64 19.51
C ASP A 243 -8.01 4.37 19.79
N ILE A 244 -8.92 3.98 18.89
CA ILE A 244 -9.70 2.74 18.99
C ILE A 244 -9.34 1.79 17.84
N PRO A 245 -8.50 0.78 18.09
CA PRO A 245 -8.11 -0.19 17.06
C PRO A 245 -9.18 -1.27 16.86
N VAL A 246 -9.04 -2.07 15.79
CA VAL A 246 -10.09 -3.04 15.43
C VAL A 246 -10.15 -4.24 16.38
N GLU A 247 -9.04 -4.48 17.08
CA GLU A 247 -8.91 -5.45 18.15
C GLU A 247 -9.91 -5.22 19.27
N VAL A 248 -10.30 -3.96 19.55
CA VAL A 248 -11.35 -3.65 20.52
C VAL A 248 -12.67 -4.25 20.05
N TRP A 249 -13.09 -3.96 18.81
CA TRP A 249 -14.34 -4.47 18.24
C TRP A 249 -14.35 -6.00 18.13
N LYS A 250 -13.20 -6.60 17.79
CA LYS A 250 -13.06 -8.07 17.76
C LYS A 250 -13.13 -8.68 19.16
N CYS A 251 -12.52 -8.03 20.16
CA CYS A 251 -12.60 -8.47 21.54
C CYS A 251 -14.05 -8.39 22.03
N LEU A 252 -14.80 -7.33 21.75
CA LEU A 252 -16.18 -7.18 22.22
C LEU A 252 -17.21 -8.12 21.53
N GLY A 253 -16.87 -8.74 20.39
CA GLY A 253 -17.69 -9.77 19.77
C GLY A 253 -19.08 -9.28 19.37
N GLU A 254 -20.13 -10.04 19.72
CA GLU A 254 -21.51 -9.72 19.33
C GLU A 254 -22.05 -8.41 19.92
N ALA A 255 -21.57 -7.99 21.10
CA ALA A 255 -21.93 -6.70 21.67
C ALA A 255 -21.48 -5.55 20.76
N ALA A 256 -20.25 -5.65 20.21
CA ALA A 256 -19.76 -4.71 19.22
C ALA A 256 -20.55 -4.78 17.91
N VAL A 257 -20.89 -5.97 17.41
CA VAL A 257 -21.69 -6.11 16.18
C VAL A 257 -23.06 -5.44 16.35
N GLY A 258 -23.71 -5.60 17.51
CA GLY A 258 -24.97 -4.95 17.83
C GLY A 258 -24.87 -3.42 17.83
N PHE A 259 -23.90 -2.89 18.59
CA PHE A 259 -23.64 -1.45 18.66
C PHE A 259 -23.29 -0.84 17.30
N LEU A 260 -22.34 -1.45 16.58
CA LEU A 260 -21.89 -0.95 15.28
C LEU A 260 -23.03 -0.95 14.25
N ALA A 261 -23.91 -1.96 14.27
CA ALA A 261 -25.09 -1.96 13.42
C ALA A 261 -26.06 -0.83 13.79
N SER A 262 -26.30 -0.57 15.09
CA SER A 262 -27.11 0.57 15.56
C SER A 262 -26.51 1.91 15.10
N LEU A 263 -25.22 2.11 15.37
CA LEU A 263 -24.47 3.30 14.98
C LEU A 263 -24.50 3.55 13.48
N PHE A 264 -24.22 2.51 12.67
CA PHE A 264 -24.21 2.63 11.22
C PHE A 264 -25.61 2.92 10.65
N ASN A 265 -26.66 2.35 11.24
CA ASN A 265 -28.03 2.70 10.85
C ASN A 265 -28.38 4.15 11.22
N ARG A 266 -27.90 4.65 12.36
CA ARG A 266 -28.07 6.07 12.70
C ARG A 266 -27.35 6.99 11.73
N VAL A 267 -26.09 6.69 11.40
CA VAL A 267 -25.34 7.46 10.39
C VAL A 267 -26.06 7.45 9.05
N LEU A 268 -26.61 6.29 8.66
CA LEU A 268 -27.40 6.19 7.44
C LEU A 268 -28.69 7.01 7.53
N GLU A 269 -29.40 7.00 8.65
CA GLU A 269 -30.66 7.73 8.86
C GLU A 269 -30.48 9.25 8.95
N SER A 270 -29.49 9.71 9.72
CA SER A 270 -29.18 11.13 9.89
C SER A 270 -28.36 11.72 8.74
N GLU A 271 -27.75 10.85 7.93
CA GLU A 271 -26.77 11.21 6.90
C GLU A 271 -25.56 11.98 7.45
N ARG A 272 -25.26 11.78 8.74
CA ARG A 272 -24.19 12.44 9.49
C ARG A 272 -23.37 11.44 10.28
N MET A 273 -22.05 11.44 10.09
CA MET A 273 -21.14 10.65 10.92
C MET A 273 -20.61 11.40 12.15
N PRO A 274 -20.05 10.68 13.13
CA PRO A 274 -19.40 11.30 14.27
C PRO A 274 -18.28 12.26 13.85
N GLU A 275 -18.24 13.44 14.47
CA GLU A 275 -17.25 14.49 14.18
C GLU A 275 -15.79 14.02 14.41
N GLU A 276 -15.57 13.12 15.37
CA GLU A 276 -14.25 12.53 15.64
C GLU A 276 -13.67 11.78 14.41
N TRP A 277 -14.53 11.20 13.55
CA TRP A 277 -14.08 10.47 12.36
C TRP A 277 -13.52 11.38 11.26
N ARG A 278 -13.82 12.69 11.30
CA ARG A 278 -13.35 13.67 10.31
C ARG A 278 -11.87 14.02 10.47
N ARG A 279 -11.26 13.67 11.60
CA ARG A 279 -9.84 13.91 11.89
C ARG A 279 -8.98 12.75 11.42
N SER A 280 -7.86 13.07 10.78
CA SER A 280 -6.89 12.07 10.33
C SER A 280 -5.44 12.50 10.60
N VAL A 281 -4.52 11.53 10.56
CA VAL A 281 -3.08 11.80 10.61
C VAL A 281 -2.44 11.29 9.34
N LEU A 282 -1.84 12.19 8.57
CA LEU A 282 -1.08 11.88 7.37
C LEU A 282 0.35 11.49 7.73
N VAL A 283 0.82 10.35 7.22
CA VAL A 283 2.20 9.87 7.37
C VAL A 283 2.88 9.85 6.00
N PRO A 284 3.92 10.67 5.77
CA PRO A 284 4.69 10.64 4.54
C PRO A 284 5.52 9.36 4.45
N ILE A 285 5.38 8.61 3.36
CA ILE A 285 6.14 7.39 3.07
C ILE A 285 6.94 7.60 1.78
N PHE A 286 8.26 7.47 1.88
CA PHE A 286 9.15 7.63 0.72
C PHE A 286 8.88 6.56 -0.35
N LYS A 287 8.79 6.98 -1.62
CA LYS A 287 8.52 6.10 -2.77
C LYS A 287 9.71 5.21 -3.16
N ASN A 288 10.85 5.30 -2.46
CA ASN A 288 12.11 4.62 -2.79
C ASN A 288 12.64 4.99 -4.18
N LYS A 289 12.38 6.23 -4.63
CA LYS A 289 12.82 6.78 -5.91
C LYS A 289 13.05 8.29 -5.77
N GLY A 290 14.05 8.81 -6.47
CA GLY A 290 14.39 10.23 -6.47
C GLY A 290 15.08 10.71 -5.19
N ASP A 291 15.17 12.02 -5.05
CA ASP A 291 15.76 12.68 -3.87
C ASP A 291 14.89 12.46 -2.61
N VAL A 292 15.50 11.87 -1.57
CA VAL A 292 14.90 11.60 -0.26
C VAL A 292 14.52 12.90 0.46
N GLN A 293 15.15 14.02 0.14
CA GLN A 293 14.87 15.33 0.74
C GLN A 293 13.72 16.07 0.04
N SER A 294 13.24 15.59 -1.10
CA SER A 294 12.14 16.23 -1.83
C SER A 294 10.77 15.66 -1.41
N CYS A 295 9.84 16.54 -1.03
CA CYS A 295 8.48 16.16 -0.62
C CYS A 295 7.70 15.40 -1.71
N SER A 296 7.92 15.71 -2.99
CA SER A 296 7.19 15.07 -4.12
C SER A 296 7.46 13.57 -4.25
N ASN A 297 8.57 13.11 -3.70
CA ASN A 297 8.96 11.70 -3.68
C ASN A 297 8.35 10.92 -2.52
N TYR A 298 7.40 11.52 -1.77
CA TYR A 298 6.66 10.86 -0.71
C TYR A 298 5.19 10.65 -1.11
N ARG A 299 4.59 9.63 -0.50
CA ARG A 299 3.15 9.36 -0.55
C ARG A 299 2.55 9.61 0.83
N GLY A 300 1.51 10.43 0.90
CA GLY A 300 0.84 10.77 2.17
C GLY A 300 -0.23 9.75 2.53
N ILE A 301 0.05 8.82 3.44
CA ILE A 301 -0.94 7.83 3.88
C ILE A 301 -1.74 8.39 5.06
N LYS A 302 -3.07 8.47 4.92
CA LYS A 302 -3.99 8.91 5.96
C LYS A 302 -4.32 7.76 6.92
N LEU A 303 -4.00 7.96 8.19
CA LEU A 303 -4.47 7.16 9.31
C LEU A 303 -5.81 7.73 9.79
N MET A 304 -6.87 6.96 9.61
CA MET A 304 -8.26 7.30 9.93
C MET A 304 -8.81 6.32 10.97
N SER A 305 -9.95 6.67 11.58
CA SER A 305 -10.66 5.78 12.51
C SER A 305 -10.85 4.38 11.92
N HIS A 306 -10.54 3.36 12.72
CA HIS A 306 -10.81 1.98 12.30
C HIS A 306 -12.32 1.70 12.23
N THR A 307 -13.12 2.40 13.04
CA THR A 307 -14.58 2.30 13.01
C THR A 307 -15.15 2.91 11.73
N MET A 308 -14.65 4.08 11.30
CA MET A 308 -14.98 4.65 9.99
C MET A 308 -14.61 3.69 8.85
N LYS A 309 -13.43 3.04 8.90
CA LYS A 309 -13.05 2.03 7.90
C LYS A 309 -13.94 0.78 7.89
N LEU A 310 -14.56 0.48 9.02
CA LEU A 310 -15.52 -0.62 9.12
C LEU A 310 -16.86 -0.21 8.46
N TRP A 311 -17.33 1.01 8.72
CA TRP A 311 -18.46 1.63 8.02
C TRP A 311 -18.24 1.63 6.50
N GLU A 312 -17.09 2.14 6.04
CA GLU A 312 -16.69 2.16 4.64
C GLU A 312 -16.79 0.79 3.97
N ARG A 313 -16.39 -0.28 4.66
CA ARG A 313 -16.48 -1.65 4.13
C ARG A 313 -17.91 -2.17 3.99
N VAL A 314 -18.80 -1.76 4.88
CA VAL A 314 -20.22 -2.10 4.78
C VAL A 314 -20.83 -1.38 3.57
N VAL A 315 -20.57 -0.08 3.44
CA VAL A 315 -21.04 0.72 2.29
C VAL A 315 -20.46 0.20 0.98
N GLU A 316 -19.16 -0.06 0.90
CA GLU A 316 -18.50 -0.62 -0.30
C GLU A 316 -19.17 -1.93 -0.73
N ALA A 317 -19.45 -2.83 0.23
CA ALA A 317 -20.08 -4.12 -0.06
C ALA A 317 -21.52 -3.99 -0.58
N ARG A 318 -22.21 -2.90 -0.26
CA ARG A 318 -23.55 -2.60 -0.80
C ARG A 318 -23.47 -1.92 -2.17
N LEU A 319 -22.61 -0.92 -2.32
CA LEU A 319 -22.44 -0.22 -3.60
C LEU A 319 -22.00 -1.15 -4.72
N ARG A 320 -21.11 -2.12 -4.42
CA ARG A 320 -20.69 -3.15 -5.40
C ARG A 320 -21.81 -4.07 -5.90
N LYS A 321 -23.00 -4.06 -5.29
CA LYS A 321 -24.17 -4.80 -5.78
C LYS A 321 -25.05 -3.99 -6.72
N VAL A 322 -24.87 -2.67 -6.72
CA VAL A 322 -25.72 -1.72 -7.46
C VAL A 322 -24.94 -1.15 -8.65
N VAL A 323 -23.64 -0.91 -8.46
CA VAL A 323 -22.77 -0.33 -9.48
C VAL A 323 -21.97 -1.44 -10.16
N GLU A 324 -22.18 -1.56 -11.46
CA GLU A 324 -21.35 -2.34 -12.36
C GLU A 324 -20.19 -1.49 -12.87
N ILE A 325 -18.97 -2.02 -12.81
CA ILE A 325 -17.77 -1.35 -13.29
C ILE A 325 -17.33 -2.07 -14.56
N CYS A 326 -16.90 -1.31 -15.56
CA CYS A 326 -16.46 -1.84 -16.84
C CYS A 326 -15.44 -2.99 -16.78
N GLU A 327 -15.50 -3.85 -17.79
CA GLU A 327 -14.61 -5.01 -17.89
C GLU A 327 -13.14 -4.62 -18.12
N GLN A 328 -12.88 -3.44 -18.68
CA GLN A 328 -11.52 -2.92 -18.92
C GLN A 328 -10.80 -2.50 -17.62
N GLN A 329 -11.52 -2.34 -16.51
CA GLN A 329 -10.93 -2.03 -15.22
C GLN A 329 -10.53 -3.31 -14.48
N TYR A 330 -9.23 -3.54 -14.39
CA TYR A 330 -8.63 -4.65 -13.62
C TYR A 330 -8.27 -4.24 -12.19
N GLY A 331 -8.13 -2.93 -11.93
CA GLY A 331 -7.76 -2.39 -10.63
C GLY A 331 -8.87 -2.52 -9.60
N PHE A 332 -8.55 -3.10 -8.44
CA PHE A 332 -9.45 -3.23 -7.28
C PHE A 332 -10.79 -3.94 -7.55
N MET A 333 -10.86 -4.73 -8.63
CA MET A 333 -12.03 -5.53 -8.99
C MET A 333 -11.90 -6.96 -8.47
N PRO A 334 -13.01 -7.58 -8.00
CA PRO A 334 -12.99 -8.98 -7.61
C PRO A 334 -12.64 -9.86 -8.80
N ARG A 335 -11.86 -10.90 -8.57
CA ARG A 335 -11.46 -11.90 -9.59
C ARG A 335 -10.67 -11.33 -10.79
N LYS A 336 -10.11 -10.13 -10.67
CA LYS A 336 -9.13 -9.57 -11.59
C LYS A 336 -7.82 -9.30 -10.85
N SER A 337 -6.71 -9.41 -11.57
CA SER A 337 -5.38 -9.17 -11.05
C SER A 337 -4.56 -8.30 -11.99
N THR A 338 -3.41 -7.84 -11.50
CA THR A 338 -2.40 -7.20 -12.34
C THR A 338 -1.82 -8.15 -13.38
N THR A 339 -1.77 -9.45 -13.10
CA THR A 339 -1.20 -10.45 -14.02
C THR A 339 -2.13 -10.69 -15.20
N ASP A 340 -3.45 -10.59 -15.00
CA ASP A 340 -4.44 -10.71 -16.09
C ASP A 340 -4.23 -9.60 -17.14
N ALA A 341 -4.04 -8.35 -16.71
CA ALA A 341 -3.77 -7.22 -17.60
C ALA A 341 -2.40 -7.33 -18.29
N ILE A 342 -1.35 -7.73 -17.56
CA ILE A 342 -0.02 -7.99 -18.15
C ILE A 342 -0.12 -9.07 -19.22
N PHE A 343 -0.84 -10.15 -18.95
CA PHE A 343 -1.03 -11.26 -19.87
C PHE A 343 -1.78 -10.84 -21.13
N ALA A 344 -2.91 -10.13 -20.98
CA ALA A 344 -3.70 -9.62 -22.10
C ALA A 344 -2.86 -8.75 -23.05
N LEU A 345 -2.08 -7.81 -22.50
CA LEU A 345 -1.17 -6.97 -23.29
C LEU A 345 -0.11 -7.81 -24.01
N ARG A 346 0.51 -8.80 -23.34
CA ARG A 346 1.55 -9.63 -23.95
C ARG A 346 1.03 -10.47 -25.11
N ILE A 347 -0.15 -11.08 -24.95
CA ILE A 347 -0.81 -11.85 -26.01
C ILE A 347 -1.13 -10.96 -27.21
N LEU A 348 -1.62 -9.74 -26.97
CA LEU A 348 -1.84 -8.78 -28.05
C LEU A 348 -0.52 -8.47 -28.78
N MET A 349 0.54 -8.12 -28.05
CA MET A 349 1.86 -7.85 -28.64
C MET A 349 2.43 -9.05 -29.41
N GLU A 350 2.25 -10.27 -28.92
CA GLU A 350 2.72 -11.50 -29.57
C GLU A 350 1.97 -11.77 -30.89
N LYS A 351 0.64 -11.63 -30.90
CA LYS A 351 -0.17 -11.79 -32.12
C LYS A 351 0.27 -10.84 -33.24
N TYR A 352 0.51 -9.56 -32.92
CA TYR A 352 0.96 -8.60 -33.93
C TYR A 352 2.41 -8.86 -34.36
N ARG A 353 3.25 -9.34 -33.43
CA ARG A 353 4.60 -9.78 -33.73
C ARG A 353 4.61 -10.88 -34.78
N ASP A 354 3.87 -11.96 -34.54
CA ASP A 354 3.79 -13.13 -35.41
C ASP A 354 3.20 -12.77 -36.79
N GLY A 355 2.24 -11.85 -36.82
CA GLY A 355 1.64 -11.35 -38.07
C GLY A 355 2.51 -10.33 -38.83
N GLN A 356 3.69 -9.94 -38.32
CA GLN A 356 4.52 -8.87 -38.90
C GLN A 356 3.77 -7.54 -39.12
N ARG A 357 2.79 -7.27 -38.26
CA ARG A 357 1.99 -6.03 -38.25
C ARG A 357 2.43 -5.13 -37.13
N GLU A 358 2.30 -3.82 -37.35
CA GLU A 358 2.57 -2.83 -36.30
C GLU A 358 1.48 -2.86 -35.23
N LEU A 359 1.89 -2.65 -33.99
CA LEU A 359 1.00 -2.41 -32.87
C LEU A 359 1.55 -1.23 -32.08
N HIS A 360 0.71 -0.22 -31.91
CA HIS A 360 1.03 1.00 -31.21
C HIS A 360 0.41 0.94 -29.81
N CYS A 361 1.23 1.11 -28.77
CA CYS A 361 0.81 1.07 -27.37
C CYS A 361 1.23 2.37 -26.68
N VAL A 362 0.29 3.06 -26.05
CA VAL A 362 0.57 4.23 -25.19
C VAL A 362 0.24 3.87 -23.74
N PHE A 363 1.22 4.10 -22.85
CA PHE A 363 1.09 3.91 -21.42
C PHE A 363 0.89 5.27 -20.76
N VAL A 364 -0.35 5.56 -20.34
CA VAL A 364 -0.75 6.85 -19.78
C VAL A 364 -0.66 6.81 -18.26
N ASP A 365 -0.01 7.82 -17.68
CA ASP A 365 0.08 8.06 -16.22
C ASP A 365 -0.69 9.34 -15.87
N LEU A 366 -1.42 9.33 -14.77
CA LEU A 366 -2.16 10.50 -14.28
C LEU A 366 -1.42 11.22 -13.16
N GLU A 367 -1.46 12.55 -13.17
CA GLU A 367 -0.79 13.35 -12.15
C GLU A 367 -1.51 13.28 -10.81
N LYS A 368 -0.94 12.51 -9.87
CA LYS A 368 -1.41 12.41 -8.48
C LYS A 368 -2.92 12.13 -8.41
N ALA A 369 -3.40 11.21 -9.25
CA ALA A 369 -4.83 10.97 -9.52
C ALA A 369 -5.72 10.99 -8.27
N TYR A 370 -5.36 10.24 -7.22
CA TYR A 370 -6.13 10.17 -5.97
C TYR A 370 -6.23 11.51 -5.25
N ASP A 371 -5.15 12.30 -5.26
CA ASP A 371 -5.08 13.56 -4.53
C ASP A 371 -5.80 14.70 -5.28
N ARG A 372 -6.02 14.54 -6.60
CA ARG A 372 -6.57 15.58 -7.48
C ARG A 372 -8.03 15.39 -7.89
N VAL A 373 -8.69 14.27 -7.52
CA VAL A 373 -10.10 14.02 -7.87
C VAL A 373 -10.99 15.16 -7.34
N PRO A 374 -11.71 15.90 -8.21
CA PRO A 374 -12.69 16.87 -7.78
C PRO A 374 -13.88 16.21 -7.09
N ARG A 375 -14.28 16.72 -5.92
CA ARG A 375 -15.37 16.10 -5.14
C ARG A 375 -16.71 16.19 -5.84
N GLU A 376 -17.01 17.32 -6.48
CA GLU A 376 -18.25 17.48 -7.24
C GLU A 376 -18.36 16.47 -8.38
N GLU A 377 -17.23 16.19 -9.06
CA GLU A 377 -17.19 15.19 -10.11
C GLU A 377 -17.41 13.78 -9.55
N LEU A 378 -16.85 13.46 -8.39
CA LEU A 378 -17.13 12.21 -7.69
C LEU A 378 -18.64 12.05 -7.40
N TRP A 379 -19.30 13.08 -6.88
CA TRP A 379 -20.74 13.04 -6.60
C TRP A 379 -21.56 12.82 -7.86
N TYR A 380 -21.19 13.51 -8.94
CA TYR A 380 -21.81 13.33 -10.25
C TYR A 380 -21.65 11.89 -10.74
N CYS A 381 -20.42 11.34 -10.75
CA CYS A 381 -20.16 9.99 -11.21
C CYS A 381 -20.90 8.94 -10.38
N MET A 382 -21.04 9.14 -9.06
CA MET A 382 -21.84 8.25 -8.22
C MET A 382 -23.31 8.26 -8.63
N ARG A 383 -23.91 9.44 -8.85
CA ARG A 383 -25.31 9.56 -9.29
C ARG A 383 -25.52 8.94 -10.67
N LYS A 384 -24.62 9.21 -11.62
CA LYS A 384 -24.67 8.66 -12.99
C LYS A 384 -24.56 7.13 -12.97
N ALA A 385 -23.75 6.57 -12.07
CA ALA A 385 -23.64 5.13 -11.86
C ALA A 385 -24.85 4.50 -11.13
N GLY A 386 -25.93 5.24 -10.88
CA GLY A 386 -27.16 4.73 -10.27
C GLY A 386 -27.08 4.56 -8.75
N VAL A 387 -26.11 5.18 -8.08
CA VAL A 387 -26.02 5.15 -6.62
C VAL A 387 -27.16 5.97 -6.01
N ALA A 388 -27.93 5.36 -5.09
CA ALA A 388 -28.98 6.05 -4.36
C ALA A 388 -28.47 7.32 -3.67
N GLU A 389 -29.24 8.41 -3.75
CA GLU A 389 -28.80 9.73 -3.28
C GLU A 389 -28.40 9.72 -1.79
N LYS A 390 -29.07 8.89 -0.98
CA LYS A 390 -28.74 8.69 0.42
C LYS A 390 -27.29 8.24 0.65
N TYR A 391 -26.75 7.35 -0.19
CA TYR A 391 -25.32 6.99 -0.12
C TYR A 391 -24.43 8.12 -0.62
N VAL A 392 -24.85 8.88 -1.63
CA VAL A 392 -24.12 10.06 -2.11
C VAL A 392 -23.97 11.06 -0.98
N ARG A 393 -25.05 11.40 -0.26
CA ARG A 393 -25.04 12.33 0.88
C ARG A 393 -24.18 11.85 2.05
N VAL A 394 -24.23 10.56 2.38
CA VAL A 394 -23.35 10.03 3.45
C VAL A 394 -21.88 10.04 3.03
N VAL A 395 -21.56 9.74 1.76
CA VAL A 395 -20.18 9.84 1.28
C VAL A 395 -19.75 11.31 1.19
N GLN A 396 -20.62 12.24 0.77
CA GLN A 396 -20.37 13.70 0.85
C GLN A 396 -19.97 14.11 2.26
N ASP A 397 -20.77 13.69 3.26
CA ASP A 397 -20.48 13.96 4.66
C ASP A 397 -19.10 13.39 5.06
N MET A 398 -18.62 12.26 4.50
CA MET A 398 -17.28 11.72 4.83
C MET A 398 -16.14 12.64 4.47
N TYR A 399 -16.30 13.38 3.37
CA TYR A 399 -15.27 14.24 2.83
C TYR A 399 -15.39 15.68 3.36
N GLU A 400 -16.60 16.13 3.67
CA GLU A 400 -16.87 17.44 4.23
C GLU A 400 -16.17 17.67 5.58
N ARG A 401 -15.64 18.89 5.76
CA ARG A 401 -15.02 19.36 7.01
C ARG A 401 -13.89 18.43 7.50
N SER A 402 -13.32 17.61 6.62
CA SER A 402 -12.22 16.72 6.97
C SER A 402 -10.95 17.52 7.25
N ARG A 403 -10.24 17.12 8.31
CA ARG A 403 -9.03 17.79 8.77
C ARG A 403 -7.91 16.79 8.98
N THR A 404 -6.68 17.24 8.76
CA THR A 404 -5.51 16.39 8.89
C THR A 404 -4.32 17.14 9.47
N VAL A 405 -3.45 16.38 10.14
CA VAL A 405 -2.09 16.81 10.54
C VAL A 405 -1.07 15.91 9.84
N VAL A 406 0.11 16.43 9.52
CA VAL A 406 1.23 15.61 9.01
C VAL A 406 2.10 15.15 10.17
N ARG A 407 2.26 13.84 10.34
CA ARG A 407 3.22 13.24 11.27
C ARG A 407 4.52 12.92 10.54
N CYS A 408 5.52 13.76 10.74
CA CYS A 408 6.86 13.59 10.18
C CYS A 408 7.88 13.16 11.26
N ALA A 409 9.15 12.99 10.89
CA ALA A 409 10.19 12.51 11.80
C ALA A 409 10.52 13.48 12.95
N VAL A 410 10.24 14.78 12.76
CA VAL A 410 10.53 15.84 13.73
C VAL A 410 9.32 16.19 14.61
N GLY A 411 8.11 15.73 14.27
CA GLY A 411 6.90 16.01 15.05
C GLY A 411 5.62 15.96 14.22
N GLN A 412 4.55 16.51 14.78
CA GLN A 412 3.30 16.75 14.07
C GLN A 412 3.20 18.22 13.65
N THR A 413 2.67 18.48 12.46
CA THR A 413 2.35 19.83 12.00
C THR A 413 1.07 20.33 12.65
N GLU A 414 0.79 21.62 12.47
CA GLU A 414 -0.56 22.16 12.64
C GLU A 414 -1.58 21.45 11.74
N GLU A 415 -2.84 21.52 12.17
CA GLU A 415 -3.99 20.98 11.44
C GLU A 415 -4.36 21.88 10.25
N PHE A 416 -4.73 21.26 9.14
CA PHE A 416 -5.27 21.94 7.96
C PHE A 416 -6.47 21.18 7.38
N LYS A 417 -7.27 21.87 6.56
CA LYS A 417 -8.45 21.30 5.89
C LYS A 417 -8.05 20.50 4.65
N VAL A 418 -8.88 19.53 4.30
CA VAL A 418 -8.76 18.77 3.06
C VAL A 418 -10.02 19.01 2.24
N GLU A 419 -9.88 19.57 1.05
CA GLU A 419 -11.01 19.98 0.20
C GLU A 419 -11.06 19.22 -1.13
N VAL A 420 -9.93 18.67 -1.59
CA VAL A 420 -9.80 17.94 -2.85
C VAL A 420 -9.30 16.51 -2.61
N GLY A 421 -9.63 15.61 -3.54
CA GLY A 421 -9.10 14.26 -3.60
C GLY A 421 -9.76 13.25 -2.66
N LEU A 422 -9.40 12.00 -2.87
CA LEU A 422 -9.85 10.84 -2.12
C LEU A 422 -8.96 10.57 -0.90
N HIS A 423 -9.52 9.93 0.13
CA HIS A 423 -8.73 9.57 1.31
C HIS A 423 -7.76 8.41 1.01
N GLN A 424 -6.46 8.70 0.85
CA GLN A 424 -5.41 7.68 0.69
C GLN A 424 -5.23 6.83 1.96
N GLY A 425 -5.90 5.67 2.02
CA GLY A 425 -5.92 4.79 3.20
C GLY A 425 -7.32 4.38 3.65
N SER A 426 -8.35 4.93 3.02
CA SER A 426 -9.75 4.49 3.10
C SER A 426 -9.94 3.08 2.53
N ALA A 427 -10.94 2.38 3.06
CA ALA A 427 -11.42 1.13 2.47
C ALA A 427 -12.36 1.37 1.27
N LEU A 428 -13.04 2.52 1.22
CA LEU A 428 -14.02 2.87 0.19
C LEU A 428 -13.41 3.60 -1.01
N SER A 429 -12.40 4.46 -0.79
CA SER A 429 -11.78 5.27 -1.85
C SER A 429 -11.38 4.52 -3.12
N PRO A 430 -10.79 3.30 -3.06
CA PRO A 430 -10.43 2.58 -4.28
C PRO A 430 -11.63 2.26 -5.18
N PHE A 431 -12.80 1.97 -4.58
CA PHE A 431 -14.01 1.71 -5.33
C PHE A 431 -14.63 3.00 -5.87
N LEU A 432 -14.61 4.09 -5.09
CA LEU A 432 -15.03 5.42 -5.56
C LEU A 432 -14.17 5.89 -6.75
N PHE A 433 -12.87 5.66 -6.70
CA PHE A 433 -11.97 5.97 -7.81
C PHE A 433 -12.31 5.15 -9.06
N ALA A 434 -12.64 3.86 -8.89
CA ALA A 434 -13.08 3.03 -10.01
C ALA A 434 -14.37 3.56 -10.65
N ILE A 435 -15.34 4.02 -9.85
CA ILE A 435 -16.58 4.66 -10.37
C ILE A 435 -16.23 5.91 -11.18
N VAL A 436 -15.34 6.78 -10.67
CA VAL A 436 -14.93 7.98 -11.41
C VAL A 436 -14.28 7.60 -12.74
N MET A 437 -13.29 6.71 -12.73
CA MET A 437 -12.60 6.29 -13.95
C MET A 437 -13.55 5.63 -14.96
N ASP A 438 -14.46 4.79 -14.49
CA ASP A 438 -15.48 4.15 -15.33
C ASP A 438 -16.35 5.17 -16.06
N GLN A 439 -16.88 6.15 -15.32
CA GLN A 439 -17.77 7.18 -15.87
C GLN A 439 -17.05 8.20 -16.75
N LEU A 440 -15.80 8.53 -16.45
CA LEU A 440 -15.00 9.44 -17.26
C LEU A 440 -14.50 8.80 -18.56
N SER A 441 -14.33 7.48 -18.56
CA SER A 441 -13.79 6.74 -19.71
C SER A 441 -14.87 6.17 -20.64
N GLU A 442 -16.15 6.26 -20.28
CA GLU A 442 -17.27 5.63 -20.99
C GLU A 442 -17.27 5.88 -22.51
N GLU A 443 -17.00 7.12 -22.94
CA GLU A 443 -17.04 7.53 -24.37
C GLU A 443 -15.74 7.23 -25.14
N VAL A 444 -14.66 6.86 -24.46
CA VAL A 444 -13.31 6.74 -25.03
C VAL A 444 -12.67 5.36 -24.86
N ARG A 445 -13.19 4.55 -23.94
CA ARG A 445 -12.69 3.19 -23.70
C ARG A 445 -13.10 2.26 -24.83
N GLN A 446 -12.16 1.45 -25.28
CA GLN A 446 -12.40 0.36 -26.22
C GLN A 446 -12.48 -0.98 -25.48
N GLU A 447 -12.88 -2.04 -26.18
CA GLU A 447 -12.89 -3.38 -25.59
C GLU A 447 -11.51 -3.85 -25.15
N SER A 448 -11.43 -4.69 -24.12
CA SER A 448 -10.17 -5.36 -23.78
C SER A 448 -9.80 -6.33 -24.91
N PRO A 449 -8.54 -6.38 -25.39
CA PRO A 449 -7.33 -5.80 -24.81
C PRO A 449 -6.89 -4.44 -25.38
N TRP A 450 -7.72 -3.74 -26.16
CA TRP A 450 -7.37 -2.46 -26.76
C TRP A 450 -7.28 -1.31 -25.76
N THR A 451 -8.09 -1.38 -24.70
CA THR A 451 -7.97 -0.51 -23.53
C THR A 451 -7.89 -1.37 -22.28
N MET A 452 -6.89 -1.11 -21.44
CA MET A 452 -6.74 -1.76 -20.14
C MET A 452 -6.44 -0.72 -19.07
N MET A 453 -7.21 -0.74 -17.97
CA MET A 453 -7.03 0.18 -16.84
C MET A 453 -6.75 -0.59 -15.56
N ILE A 454 -5.76 -0.13 -14.79
CA ILE A 454 -5.54 -0.55 -13.41
C ILE A 454 -5.44 0.70 -12.55
N ALA A 455 -6.54 1.06 -11.90
CA ALA A 455 -6.63 2.33 -11.20
C ALA A 455 -6.26 3.49 -12.14
N ASP A 456 -5.15 4.18 -11.87
CA ASP A 456 -4.63 5.32 -12.64
C ASP A 456 -3.72 4.95 -13.82
N ASP A 457 -3.26 3.69 -13.90
CA ASP A 457 -2.45 3.20 -15.03
C ASP A 457 -3.38 2.81 -16.20
N ILE A 458 -3.27 3.49 -17.34
CA ILE A 458 -4.08 3.21 -18.55
C ILE A 458 -3.15 2.78 -19.69
N VAL A 459 -3.57 1.74 -20.43
CA VAL A 459 -2.92 1.31 -21.68
C VAL A 459 -3.91 1.44 -22.81
N ILE A 460 -3.50 2.14 -23.86
CA ILE A 460 -4.26 2.32 -25.10
C ILE A 460 -3.47 1.67 -26.23
N CYS A 461 -4.10 0.75 -26.94
CA CYS A 461 -3.50 0.04 -28.06
C CYS A 461 -4.26 0.36 -29.36
N SER A 462 -3.55 0.40 -30.49
CA SER A 462 -4.14 0.51 -31.81
C SER A 462 -3.25 -0.10 -32.89
N GLU A 463 -3.83 -0.45 -34.02
CA GLU A 463 -3.11 -0.94 -35.20
C GLU A 463 -2.44 0.18 -36.00
N SER A 464 -2.89 1.44 -35.85
CA SER A 464 -2.34 2.62 -36.52
C SER A 464 -1.82 3.64 -35.50
N ARG A 465 -0.70 4.29 -35.86
CA ARG A 465 -0.10 5.40 -35.12
C ARG A 465 -1.05 6.58 -35.00
N GLU A 466 -1.70 6.96 -36.10
CA GLU A 466 -2.66 8.06 -36.17
C GLU A 466 -3.85 7.78 -35.26
N GLN A 467 -4.36 6.55 -35.29
CA GLN A 467 -5.49 6.16 -34.46
C GLN A 467 -5.14 6.13 -32.97
N VAL A 468 -3.93 5.68 -32.58
CA VAL A 468 -3.53 5.72 -31.15
C VAL A 468 -3.32 7.16 -30.67
N GLU A 469 -2.83 8.05 -31.54
CA GLU A 469 -2.66 9.48 -31.25
C GLU A 469 -4.03 10.14 -31.03
N GLU A 470 -4.99 9.89 -31.92
CA GLU A 470 -6.37 10.36 -31.77
C GLU A 470 -7.01 9.83 -30.48
N ASN A 471 -6.85 8.53 -30.19
CA ASN A 471 -7.38 7.94 -28.96
C ASN A 471 -6.73 8.56 -27.72
N LEU A 472 -5.42 8.77 -27.74
CA LEU A 472 -4.71 9.43 -26.64
C LEU A 472 -5.25 10.85 -26.39
N GLU A 473 -5.50 11.62 -27.44
CA GLU A 473 -6.08 12.95 -27.35
C GLU A 473 -7.53 12.94 -26.84
N ARG A 474 -8.33 11.96 -27.28
CA ARG A 474 -9.69 11.73 -26.76
C ARG A 474 -9.66 11.40 -25.27
N TRP A 475 -8.76 10.52 -24.84
CA TRP A 475 -8.56 10.17 -23.44
C TRP A 475 -8.13 11.36 -22.61
N ARG A 476 -7.12 12.12 -23.06
CA ARG A 476 -6.70 13.36 -22.43
C ARG A 476 -7.87 14.32 -22.28
N PHE A 477 -8.60 14.60 -23.36
CA PHE A 477 -9.75 15.50 -23.32
C PHE A 477 -10.82 15.03 -22.33
N ALA A 478 -11.20 13.75 -22.37
CA ALA A 478 -12.23 13.19 -21.49
C ALA A 478 -11.87 13.30 -20.00
N LEU A 479 -10.59 13.10 -19.64
CA LEU A 479 -10.10 13.17 -18.27
C LEU A 479 -9.83 14.61 -17.82
N GLU A 480 -9.10 15.40 -18.61
CA GLU A 480 -8.66 16.75 -18.23
C GLU A 480 -9.83 17.71 -18.13
N ARG A 481 -10.83 17.62 -19.01
CA ARG A 481 -12.05 18.44 -18.91
C ARG A 481 -12.82 18.24 -17.59
N ARG A 482 -12.53 17.16 -16.87
CA ARG A 482 -13.12 16.81 -15.56
C ARG A 482 -12.11 16.87 -14.41
N GLY A 483 -10.94 17.49 -14.62
CA GLY A 483 -9.95 17.77 -13.59
C GLY A 483 -8.93 16.64 -13.36
N MET A 484 -8.94 15.59 -14.17
CA MET A 484 -7.98 14.48 -14.09
C MET A 484 -6.86 14.70 -15.11
N LYS A 485 -5.69 15.18 -14.65
CA LYS A 485 -4.58 15.60 -15.53
C LYS A 485 -3.70 14.44 -16.00
N VAL A 486 -3.38 14.41 -17.29
CA VAL A 486 -2.44 13.44 -17.88
C VAL A 486 -1.01 13.92 -17.69
N SER A 487 -0.13 13.03 -17.23
CA SER A 487 1.29 13.33 -17.05
C SER A 487 2.06 13.11 -18.35
N GLY A 488 2.21 14.16 -19.18
CA GLY A 488 2.99 14.07 -20.42
C GLY A 488 4.40 13.52 -20.23
N SER A 489 5.11 13.97 -19.19
CA SER A 489 6.50 13.54 -18.89
C SER A 489 6.68 12.07 -18.49
N LYS A 490 5.60 11.37 -18.14
CA LYS A 490 5.61 9.95 -17.74
C LYS A 490 4.81 9.06 -18.68
N THR A 491 4.05 9.67 -19.58
CA THR A 491 3.36 8.95 -20.63
C THR A 491 4.41 8.49 -21.63
N GLU A 492 4.43 7.20 -21.94
CA GLU A 492 5.43 6.59 -22.83
C GLU A 492 4.74 5.84 -23.96
N TYR A 493 5.34 5.86 -25.14
CA TYR A 493 4.83 5.24 -26.36
C TYR A 493 5.74 4.08 -26.78
N MET A 494 5.16 2.95 -27.18
CA MET A 494 5.87 1.78 -27.69
C MET A 494 5.25 1.32 -29.02
N CYS A 495 6.10 0.95 -29.97
CA CYS A 495 5.69 0.33 -31.23
C CYS A 495 6.27 -1.10 -31.31
N VAL A 496 5.43 -2.08 -31.61
CA VAL A 496 5.84 -3.45 -31.96
C VAL A 496 5.96 -3.54 -33.48
N ASN A 497 6.98 -4.25 -33.97
CA ASN A 497 7.27 -4.43 -35.41
C ASN A 497 7.40 -3.11 -36.19
N GLU A 498 7.99 -2.10 -35.55
CA GLU A 498 8.21 -0.78 -36.12
C GLU A 498 8.85 -0.85 -37.51
N ARG A 499 8.22 -0.17 -38.48
CA ARG A 499 8.69 -0.01 -39.86
C ARG A 499 9.42 1.32 -40.03
N GLU A 500 10.21 1.42 -41.10
CA GLU A 500 10.84 2.70 -41.47
C GLU A 500 9.75 3.75 -41.75
N GLY A 501 9.79 4.87 -41.03
CA GLY A 501 8.83 5.98 -41.19
C GLY A 501 7.67 6.02 -40.19
N SER A 502 7.54 5.04 -39.28
CA SER A 502 6.41 4.94 -38.34
C SER A 502 6.35 6.01 -37.23
N GLY A 503 7.21 7.03 -37.31
CA GLY A 503 7.15 8.26 -36.51
C GLY A 503 7.04 8.07 -35.00
N THR A 504 6.53 9.10 -34.33
CA THR A 504 6.14 9.06 -32.92
C THR A 504 4.70 9.52 -32.76
N VAL A 505 4.15 9.31 -31.56
CA VAL A 505 2.83 9.79 -31.16
C VAL A 505 3.01 11.14 -30.48
N ARG A 506 2.07 12.07 -30.71
CA ARG A 506 2.03 13.37 -30.05
C ARG A 506 0.93 13.43 -28.99
N LEU A 507 1.19 14.22 -27.95
CA LEU A 507 0.22 14.61 -26.93
C LEU A 507 0.32 16.12 -26.77
N GLN A 508 -0.77 16.85 -26.98
CA GLN A 508 -0.79 18.32 -27.02
C GLN A 508 0.22 18.92 -28.02
N GLY A 509 0.50 18.19 -29.11
CA GLY A 509 1.49 18.58 -30.11
C GLY A 509 2.95 18.28 -29.73
N GLU A 510 3.22 17.87 -28.49
CA GLU A 510 4.56 17.46 -28.03
C GLU A 510 4.79 15.97 -28.28
N GLU A 511 6.01 15.57 -28.64
CA GLU A 511 6.34 14.17 -28.86
C GLU A 511 6.33 13.37 -27.56
N VAL A 512 5.53 12.30 -27.54
CA VAL A 512 5.54 11.33 -26.44
C VAL A 512 6.83 10.53 -26.52
N LYS A 513 7.46 10.32 -25.36
CA LYS A 513 8.71 9.56 -25.27
C LYS A 513 8.52 8.12 -25.77
N LYS A 514 9.15 7.81 -26.90
CA LYS A 514 9.17 6.47 -27.49
C LYS A 514 10.13 5.55 -26.73
N VAL A 515 9.70 4.34 -26.41
CA VAL A 515 10.46 3.35 -25.64
C VAL A 515 10.39 1.96 -26.27
N GLN A 516 11.48 1.21 -26.13
CA GLN A 516 11.55 -0.21 -26.52
C GLN A 516 11.27 -1.15 -25.34
N GLU A 517 11.36 -0.64 -24.11
CA GLU A 517 10.99 -1.36 -22.88
C GLU A 517 10.15 -0.47 -21.97
N PHE A 518 9.11 -1.04 -21.37
CA PHE A 518 8.24 -0.34 -20.42
C PHE A 518 7.99 -1.22 -19.19
N LYS A 519 7.89 -0.62 -17.99
CA LYS A 519 7.58 -1.34 -16.75
C LYS A 519 6.08 -1.22 -16.43
N TYR A 520 5.28 -2.14 -16.96
CA TYR A 520 3.85 -2.20 -16.73
C TYR A 520 3.49 -3.07 -15.51
N LEU A 521 2.81 -2.50 -14.51
CA LEU A 521 2.31 -3.21 -13.32
C LEU A 521 3.35 -4.05 -12.58
N GLY A 522 4.59 -3.56 -12.62
CA GLY A 522 5.73 -4.23 -12.03
C GLY A 522 6.54 -5.07 -13.00
N SER A 523 5.99 -5.56 -14.12
CA SER A 523 6.64 -6.41 -15.14
C SER A 523 7.14 -5.62 -16.34
N THR A 524 8.26 -6.02 -16.93
CA THR A 524 8.85 -5.38 -18.10
C THR A 524 8.28 -5.99 -19.37
N VAL A 525 7.65 -5.16 -20.19
CA VAL A 525 7.23 -5.48 -21.56
C VAL A 525 8.24 -4.89 -22.53
N GLN A 526 8.52 -5.60 -23.63
CA GLN A 526 9.45 -5.17 -24.67
C GLN A 526 8.79 -5.32 -26.04
N SER A 527 9.02 -4.34 -26.93
CA SER A 527 8.51 -4.35 -28.32
C SER A 527 8.89 -5.62 -29.06
N ASN A 528 10.17 -6.01 -28.98
CA ASN A 528 10.74 -7.20 -29.62
C ASN A 528 10.31 -8.54 -29.00
N GLY A 529 9.58 -8.54 -27.89
CA GLY A 529 9.11 -9.76 -27.22
C GLY A 529 10.14 -10.51 -26.41
N GLU A 530 11.37 -9.99 -26.28
CA GLU A 530 12.38 -10.66 -25.48
C GLU A 530 12.02 -10.64 -23.98
N CYS A 531 12.26 -11.77 -23.31
CA CYS A 531 12.01 -11.91 -21.88
C CYS A 531 13.26 -11.84 -21.00
N GLY A 532 14.46 -11.82 -21.60
CA GLY A 532 15.73 -11.89 -20.85
C GLY A 532 15.90 -10.75 -19.83
N LYS A 533 15.54 -9.52 -20.18
CA LYS A 533 15.61 -8.39 -19.24
C LYS A 533 14.62 -8.52 -18.09
N GLU A 534 13.41 -9.03 -18.35
CA GLU A 534 12.42 -9.26 -17.29
C GLU A 534 12.93 -10.32 -16.32
N VAL A 535 13.46 -11.43 -16.82
CA VAL A 535 14.04 -12.50 -15.98
C VAL A 535 15.17 -11.96 -15.12
N LYS A 536 16.09 -11.16 -15.68
CA LYS A 536 17.16 -10.52 -14.90
C LYS A 536 16.61 -9.58 -13.82
N LYS A 537 15.62 -8.74 -14.14
CA LYS A 537 14.97 -7.84 -13.18
C LYS A 537 14.25 -8.63 -12.06
N ARG A 538 13.66 -9.79 -12.38
CA ARG A 538 13.05 -10.70 -11.41
C ARG A 538 14.06 -11.37 -10.49
N VAL A 539 15.16 -11.88 -11.05
CA VAL A 539 16.29 -12.40 -10.28
C VAL A 539 16.81 -11.33 -9.32
N GLN A 540 16.99 -10.09 -9.79
CA GLN A 540 17.41 -8.98 -8.94
C GLN A 540 16.38 -8.66 -7.85
N ALA A 541 15.08 -8.71 -8.15
CA ALA A 541 14.02 -8.54 -7.16
C ALA A 541 14.06 -9.65 -6.09
N GLY A 542 14.31 -10.90 -6.49
CA GLY A 542 14.57 -12.03 -5.61
C GLY A 542 15.77 -11.76 -4.70
N TRP A 543 16.90 -11.34 -5.26
CA TRP A 543 18.11 -10.99 -4.49
C TRP A 543 17.86 -9.85 -3.51
N ASN A 544 17.12 -8.82 -3.92
CA ASN A 544 16.73 -7.72 -3.04
C ASN A 544 15.82 -8.21 -1.90
N GLY A 545 14.91 -9.14 -2.19
CA GLY A 545 14.10 -9.83 -1.17
C GLY A 545 14.97 -10.61 -0.20
N TRP A 546 15.91 -11.39 -0.74
CA TRP A 546 16.84 -12.22 0.03
C TRP A 546 17.76 -11.38 0.92
N ARG A 547 18.32 -10.27 0.42
CA ARG A 547 19.15 -9.34 1.23
C ARG A 547 18.41 -8.81 2.45
N LYS A 548 17.10 -8.51 2.34
CA LYS A 548 16.27 -8.05 3.47
C LYS A 548 16.12 -9.09 4.57
N VAL A 549 16.24 -10.38 4.22
CA VAL A 549 16.09 -11.51 5.14
C VAL A 549 17.39 -12.29 5.35
N TRP A 550 18.51 -11.84 4.77
CA TRP A 550 19.81 -12.51 4.80
C TRP A 550 20.22 -12.88 6.22
N GLY A 551 20.10 -11.94 7.17
CA GLY A 551 20.46 -12.21 8.55
C GLY A 551 19.65 -13.35 9.18
N VAL A 552 18.44 -13.62 8.70
CA VAL A 552 17.60 -14.76 9.12
C VAL A 552 17.99 -16.03 8.36
N LEU A 553 18.17 -15.95 7.04
CA LEU A 553 18.50 -17.11 6.20
C LEU A 553 19.86 -17.73 6.54
N CYS A 554 20.84 -16.92 6.96
CA CYS A 554 22.18 -17.41 7.31
C CYS A 554 22.40 -17.64 8.79
N GLU A 555 21.37 -17.48 9.63
CA GLU A 555 21.47 -17.78 11.05
C GLU A 555 21.48 -19.30 11.27
N ARG A 556 22.54 -19.82 11.89
CA ARG A 556 22.70 -21.27 12.15
C ARG A 556 21.67 -21.81 13.13
N LYS A 557 21.14 -20.97 14.01
CA LYS A 557 20.15 -21.34 15.03
C LYS A 557 18.72 -21.42 14.51
N ILE A 558 18.47 -20.96 13.28
CA ILE A 558 17.15 -21.02 12.67
C ILE A 558 17.02 -22.33 11.91
N SER A 559 15.94 -23.07 12.15
CA SER A 559 15.69 -24.34 11.49
C SER A 559 15.56 -24.18 9.96
N ALA A 560 16.03 -25.17 9.20
CA ALA A 560 15.87 -25.20 7.74
C ALA A 560 14.41 -25.05 7.29
N ARG A 561 13.47 -25.56 8.09
CA ARG A 561 12.02 -25.40 7.88
C ARG A 561 11.60 -23.93 7.87
N ILE A 562 12.05 -23.14 8.84
CA ILE A 562 11.75 -21.71 8.92
C ILE A 562 12.43 -20.97 7.76
N LYS A 563 13.70 -21.26 7.47
CA LYS A 563 14.44 -20.67 6.34
C LYS A 563 13.70 -20.90 5.01
N GLY A 564 13.28 -22.15 4.77
CA GLY A 564 12.45 -22.52 3.62
C GLY A 564 11.15 -21.71 3.55
N LYS A 565 10.49 -21.49 4.69
CA LYS A 565 9.27 -20.66 4.75
C LYS A 565 9.54 -19.18 4.44
N VAL A 566 10.63 -18.61 4.97
CA VAL A 566 11.05 -17.23 4.66
C VAL A 566 11.29 -17.08 3.17
N TYR A 567 12.06 -17.99 2.58
CA TYR A 567 12.35 -18.01 1.16
C TYR A 567 11.06 -18.06 0.33
N ARG A 568 10.15 -19.01 0.63
CA ARG A 568 8.86 -19.15 -0.08
C ARG A 568 7.94 -17.95 0.05
N THR A 569 8.11 -17.13 1.10
CA THR A 569 7.19 -15.99 1.34
C THR A 569 7.78 -14.64 0.92
N VAL A 570 9.10 -14.49 0.87
CA VAL A 570 9.76 -13.21 0.59
C VAL A 570 10.55 -13.25 -0.71
N VAL A 571 11.35 -14.28 -0.94
CA VAL A 571 12.29 -14.37 -2.07
C VAL A 571 11.59 -14.91 -3.31
N ARG A 572 11.00 -16.10 -3.19
CA ARG A 572 10.32 -16.79 -4.31
C ARG A 572 9.20 -15.94 -4.92
N PRO A 573 8.28 -15.30 -4.16
CA PRO A 573 7.23 -14.48 -4.78
C PRO A 573 7.77 -13.24 -5.48
N ALA A 574 8.83 -12.61 -4.96
CA ALA A 574 9.46 -11.46 -5.60
C ALA A 574 10.13 -11.82 -6.94
N MET A 575 10.74 -13.02 -6.99
CA MET A 575 11.32 -13.57 -8.21
C MET A 575 10.23 -14.02 -9.21
N LEU A 576 9.18 -14.68 -8.75
CA LEU A 576 8.21 -15.30 -9.67
C LEU A 576 7.13 -14.34 -10.19
N TYR A 577 6.89 -13.21 -9.52
CA TYR A 577 5.81 -12.29 -9.90
C TYR A 577 5.83 -11.90 -11.39
N GLY A 578 4.77 -12.24 -12.11
CA GLY A 578 4.56 -11.91 -13.52
C GLY A 578 5.28 -12.83 -14.51
N LEU A 579 6.12 -13.77 -14.05
CA LEU A 579 6.79 -14.73 -14.94
C LEU A 579 5.82 -15.75 -15.54
N GLU A 580 4.67 -15.97 -14.90
CA GLU A 580 3.57 -16.79 -15.43
C GLU A 580 2.98 -16.23 -16.72
N THR A 581 3.22 -14.95 -17.02
CA THR A 581 2.76 -14.28 -18.26
C THR A 581 3.82 -14.29 -19.36
N VAL A 582 4.97 -14.91 -19.12
CA VAL A 582 6.15 -14.80 -19.99
C VAL A 582 6.46 -16.15 -20.64
N SER A 583 6.63 -16.15 -21.96
CA SER A 583 7.16 -17.30 -22.71
C SER A 583 8.66 -17.46 -22.44
N LEU A 584 9.01 -18.21 -21.39
CA LEU A 584 10.40 -18.51 -21.04
C LEU A 584 11.01 -19.48 -22.07
N ARG A 585 12.27 -19.24 -22.47
CA ARG A 585 13.06 -20.22 -23.23
C ARG A 585 13.89 -21.04 -22.26
N LYS A 586 14.33 -22.24 -22.69
CA LYS A 586 15.18 -23.16 -21.90
C LYS A 586 16.37 -22.47 -21.23
N ARG A 587 16.99 -21.49 -21.91
CA ARG A 587 18.09 -20.69 -21.35
C ARG A 587 17.66 -19.90 -20.11
N GLN A 588 16.52 -19.21 -20.15
CA GLN A 588 16.04 -18.43 -19.01
C GLN A 588 15.55 -19.32 -17.86
N GLU A 589 14.94 -20.48 -18.16
CA GLU A 589 14.58 -21.47 -17.15
C GLU A 589 15.82 -21.98 -16.41
N SER A 590 16.87 -22.34 -17.17
CA SER A 590 18.16 -22.76 -16.60
C SER A 590 18.80 -21.64 -15.76
N GLU A 591 18.70 -20.38 -16.18
CA GLU A 591 19.17 -19.23 -15.41
C GLU A 591 18.43 -19.12 -14.07
N LEU A 592 17.09 -19.25 -14.06
CA LEU A 592 16.29 -19.22 -12.83
C LEU A 592 16.63 -20.38 -11.89
N GLU A 593 16.80 -21.60 -12.41
CA GLU A 593 17.21 -22.75 -11.61
C GLU A 593 18.61 -22.58 -11.01
N THR A 594 19.54 -22.05 -11.79
CA THR A 594 20.90 -21.72 -11.31
C THR A 594 20.84 -20.70 -10.17
N GLN A 595 19.99 -19.69 -10.26
CA GLN A 595 19.84 -18.70 -9.18
C GLN A 595 19.23 -19.29 -7.91
N LYS A 596 18.27 -20.21 -8.05
CA LYS A 596 17.75 -20.98 -6.91
C LYS A 596 18.85 -21.79 -6.24
N GLU A 597 19.74 -22.41 -7.02
CA GLU A 597 20.89 -23.13 -6.47
C GLU A 597 21.90 -22.20 -5.78
N ASN A 598 22.17 -21.03 -6.35
CA ASN A 598 23.07 -20.04 -5.74
C ASN A 598 22.57 -19.57 -4.37
N TRP A 599 21.26 -19.31 -4.21
CA TRP A 599 20.70 -18.98 -2.89
C TRP A 599 20.81 -20.15 -1.91
N ARG A 600 20.54 -21.38 -2.36
CA ARG A 600 20.71 -22.59 -1.53
C ARG A 600 22.16 -22.71 -1.03
N ARG A 601 23.15 -22.55 -1.91
CA ARG A 601 24.58 -22.60 -1.54
C ARG A 601 24.97 -21.49 -0.57
N ALA A 602 24.45 -20.27 -0.77
CA ALA A 602 24.75 -19.12 0.09
C ALA A 602 24.21 -19.27 1.52
N GLU A 603 23.23 -20.15 1.74
CA GLU A 603 22.66 -20.42 3.07
C GLU A 603 23.39 -21.53 3.85
N GLY A 604 24.16 -22.38 3.17
CA GLY A 604 24.98 -23.43 3.79
C GLY A 604 24.21 -24.63 4.36
N GLU A 605 22.99 -24.89 3.88
CA GLU A 605 22.14 -26.01 4.32
C GLU A 605 22.18 -27.22 3.34
N PRO A 606 22.18 -28.48 3.83
CA PRO A 606 22.14 -29.68 2.98
C PRO A 606 20.87 -29.78 2.12
N GLU A 607 21.03 -30.26 0.88
CA GLU A 607 19.96 -30.31 -0.14
C GLU A 607 18.70 -31.09 0.30
N GLU A 608 18.89 -32.19 1.04
CA GLU A 608 17.80 -33.07 1.47
C GLU A 608 16.87 -32.40 2.49
N ASN A 609 17.43 -31.60 3.41
CA ASN A 609 16.65 -30.81 4.37
C ASN A 609 15.84 -29.72 3.68
N TRP A 610 16.39 -29.16 2.59
CA TRP A 610 15.73 -28.15 1.79
C TRP A 610 14.55 -28.71 0.99
N ARG A 611 14.71 -29.87 0.34
CA ARG A 611 13.61 -30.54 -0.39
C ARG A 611 12.44 -30.87 0.53
N ARG A 612 12.72 -31.39 1.74
CA ARG A 612 11.68 -31.63 2.77
C ARG A 612 11.03 -30.34 3.26
N ALA A 613 11.80 -29.25 3.37
CA ALA A 613 11.30 -27.96 3.80
C ALA A 613 10.48 -27.23 2.73
N GLU A 614 10.76 -27.42 1.44
CA GLU A 614 10.08 -26.77 0.31
C GLU A 614 8.65 -27.25 0.08
N GLY A 615 8.38 -28.53 0.32
CA GLY A 615 7.18 -29.19 -0.20
C GLY A 615 7.27 -29.32 -1.73
N GLU A 616 6.75 -30.42 -2.28
CA GLU A 616 6.92 -30.73 -3.71
C GLU A 616 6.53 -29.54 -4.61
N PRO A 617 7.46 -29.02 -5.43
CA PRO A 617 7.20 -27.87 -6.29
C PRO A 617 6.02 -28.09 -7.24
N GLU A 618 5.86 -29.32 -7.73
CA GLU A 618 4.87 -29.70 -8.75
C GLU A 618 3.44 -29.39 -8.33
N GLU A 619 3.05 -29.65 -7.08
CA GLU A 619 1.67 -29.45 -6.63
C GLU A 619 1.28 -27.96 -6.60
N SER A 620 2.25 -27.07 -6.35
CA SER A 620 2.03 -25.62 -6.38
C SER A 620 2.06 -25.04 -7.79
N TRP A 621 2.87 -25.59 -8.70
CA TRP A 621 2.88 -25.22 -10.12
C TRP A 621 1.60 -25.69 -10.79
N ARG A 622 1.12 -26.89 -10.44
CA ARG A 622 -0.15 -27.45 -10.92
C ARG A 622 -1.35 -26.64 -10.42
N LYS A 623 -1.41 -26.27 -9.14
CA LYS A 623 -2.49 -25.40 -8.61
C LYS A 623 -2.46 -23.96 -9.15
N ALA A 624 -1.29 -23.42 -9.46
CA ALA A 624 -1.17 -22.11 -10.10
C ALA A 624 -1.53 -22.18 -11.59
N GLY A 625 -1.11 -23.24 -12.27
CA GLY A 625 -1.47 -23.58 -13.64
C GLY A 625 -2.97 -23.82 -13.80
N GLU A 626 -3.59 -24.64 -12.95
CA GLU A 626 -5.04 -24.90 -12.92
C GLU A 626 -5.85 -23.60 -12.73
N LYS A 627 -5.40 -22.69 -11.84
CA LYS A 627 -6.04 -21.38 -11.67
C LYS A 627 -5.85 -20.44 -12.85
N LEU A 628 -4.69 -20.48 -13.49
CA LEU A 628 -4.41 -19.74 -14.72
C LEU A 628 -5.21 -20.31 -15.88
N GLU A 629 -5.40 -21.61 -15.94
CA GLU A 629 -6.17 -22.32 -16.95
C GLU A 629 -7.68 -22.08 -16.77
N GLU A 630 -8.18 -22.04 -15.54
CA GLU A 630 -9.55 -21.58 -15.21
C GLU A 630 -9.75 -20.11 -15.60
N SER A 631 -8.77 -19.24 -15.29
CA SER A 631 -8.80 -17.83 -15.70
C SER A 631 -8.76 -17.70 -17.22
N TRP A 632 -7.93 -18.51 -17.89
CA TRP A 632 -7.75 -18.56 -19.33
C TRP A 632 -9.00 -19.06 -20.05
N MET A 633 -9.62 -20.14 -19.60
CA MET A 633 -10.86 -20.66 -20.19
C MET A 633 -11.99 -19.63 -20.12
N ARG A 634 -12.07 -18.89 -19.01
CA ARG A 634 -13.05 -17.81 -18.83
C ARG A 634 -12.74 -16.59 -19.70
N THR A 635 -11.50 -16.09 -19.64
CA THR A 635 -11.06 -14.92 -20.42
C THR A 635 -11.11 -15.21 -21.92
N ARG A 636 -10.80 -16.44 -22.34
CA ARG A 636 -10.92 -16.92 -23.73
C ARG A 636 -12.38 -17.10 -24.16
N GLY A 637 -13.27 -17.48 -23.24
CA GLY A 637 -14.71 -17.54 -23.49
C GLY A 637 -15.29 -16.15 -23.73
N GLU A 638 -15.00 -15.22 -22.82
CA GLU A 638 -15.39 -13.80 -22.90
C GLU A 638 -14.79 -13.12 -24.15
N LEU A 639 -13.49 -13.34 -24.44
CA LEU A 639 -12.86 -12.89 -25.68
C LEU A 639 -13.48 -13.55 -26.92
N LYS A 640 -13.78 -14.86 -26.91
CA LYS A 640 -14.41 -15.52 -28.07
C LYS A 640 -15.83 -14.99 -28.34
N GLU A 641 -16.60 -14.68 -27.30
CA GLU A 641 -17.95 -14.13 -27.46
C GLU A 641 -17.91 -12.69 -28.01
N ASN A 642 -17.06 -11.83 -27.45
CA ASN A 642 -16.86 -10.47 -27.97
C ASN A 642 -16.33 -10.49 -29.41
N TRP A 643 -15.38 -11.38 -29.71
CA TRP A 643 -14.84 -11.54 -31.06
C TRP A 643 -15.82 -12.20 -32.04
N ARG A 644 -16.78 -13.03 -31.61
CA ARG A 644 -17.83 -13.56 -32.49
C ARG A 644 -18.84 -12.49 -32.88
N ARG A 645 -19.10 -11.55 -31.99
CA ARG A 645 -20.01 -10.43 -32.20
C ARG A 645 -19.43 -9.43 -33.19
N ASP A 646 -18.16 -9.06 -33.03
CA ASP A 646 -17.50 -8.07 -33.91
C ASP A 646 -16.87 -8.73 -35.16
N GLY A 647 -16.49 -10.01 -35.06
CA GLY A 647 -15.89 -10.78 -36.15
C GLY A 647 -16.85 -11.10 -37.29
N GLY A 648 -18.16 -11.19 -37.02
CA GLY A 648 -19.18 -11.43 -38.03
C GLY A 648 -19.36 -10.23 -38.98
N GLU A 649 -19.43 -9.02 -38.42
CA GLU A 649 -19.46 -7.77 -39.21
C GLU A 649 -18.14 -7.53 -39.96
N LEU A 650 -17.01 -7.92 -39.36
CA LEU A 650 -15.69 -7.88 -40.00
C LEU A 650 -15.57 -8.87 -41.17
N GLU A 651 -16.13 -10.08 -41.07
CA GLU A 651 -16.10 -11.08 -42.16
C GLU A 651 -17.03 -10.68 -43.32
N GLU A 652 -18.17 -10.04 -43.03
CA GLU A 652 -19.06 -9.45 -44.04
C GLU A 652 -18.45 -8.24 -44.75
N ASN A 653 -17.73 -7.37 -44.02
CA ASN A 653 -16.94 -6.28 -44.62
C ASN A 653 -15.78 -6.84 -45.46
N TRP A 654 -15.12 -7.91 -45.00
CA TRP A 654 -14.06 -8.59 -45.73
C TRP A 654 -14.52 -9.17 -47.08
N ARG A 655 -15.72 -9.76 -47.12
CA ARG A 655 -16.30 -10.30 -48.38
C ARG A 655 -16.75 -9.21 -49.34
N ARG A 656 -17.21 -8.08 -48.82
CA ARG A 656 -17.67 -6.93 -49.62
C ARG A 656 -16.49 -6.20 -50.25
N ASP A 657 -15.49 -5.85 -49.45
CA ASP A 657 -14.30 -5.12 -49.91
C ASP A 657 -13.37 -6.02 -50.74
N GLY A 658 -13.33 -7.32 -50.45
CA GLY A 658 -12.61 -8.31 -51.26
C GLY A 658 -13.25 -8.57 -52.62
N GLY A 659 -14.59 -8.50 -52.72
CA GLY A 659 -15.32 -8.64 -53.99
C GLY A 659 -15.14 -7.44 -54.93
N GLU A 660 -15.15 -6.22 -54.40
CA GLU A 660 -14.93 -4.99 -55.19
C GLU A 660 -13.49 -4.83 -55.71
N LEU A 661 -12.53 -5.48 -55.05
CA LEU A 661 -11.11 -5.51 -55.48
C LEU A 661 -10.86 -6.54 -56.60
N GLU A 662 -11.59 -7.66 -56.63
CA GLU A 662 -11.49 -8.66 -57.71
C GLU A 662 -12.21 -8.23 -58.99
N GLU A 663 -13.27 -7.42 -58.89
CA GLU A 663 -13.98 -6.87 -60.06
C GLU A 663 -13.24 -5.70 -60.74
N ASN A 664 -12.40 -4.96 -60.01
CA ASN A 664 -11.55 -3.90 -60.56
C ASN A 664 -10.20 -4.41 -61.14
N GLN A 665 -9.92 -5.72 -61.05
CA GLN A 665 -8.73 -6.38 -61.62
C GLN A 665 -9.05 -7.33 -62.79
N ARG A 666 -10.30 -7.38 -63.26
CA ARG A 666 -10.70 -7.99 -64.54
C ARG A 666 -11.15 -6.92 -65.52
#